data_AF-A0A517QWM1-F1
#
_entry.id   AF-A0A517QWM1-F1
#
_cell.length_a   1.000
_cell.length_b   1.000
_cell.length_c   1.000
_cell.angle_alpha   90.00
_cell.angle_beta   90.00
_cell.angle_gamma   90.00
#
_symmetry.space_group_name_H-M   'P 1'
#
loop_
_entity.id
_entity.type
_entity.pdbx_description
1 polymer ?
#
loop_
_entity_poly.entity_id
_entity_poly.type
_entity_poly.pdbx_seq_one_letter_code
_entity_poly.pdbx_strand_id
1 'polypeptide(L)'
;MKKFDDSQVQDAQHEAAVLEADRFDGFISYSQRADSALATALQYSLTRFGKKWYRRRALRLFRDFTSLSATPELWPLLRRNLASSEYFILIASKAASESPWVAREAEFWCEHRKSQNVLIVLSDGEIGWDGAKQDFDWNKTNSLPNTFQNVFEHEPLFIDLRWVESEEDRSLKHPKFADAVATLAAAIHKVPKDELIGTDVREHRRFKVAATLSLCMIGILFIGMLATGAFSYVQNQVAASRTEAAIKSIGDQGESLIDTLNAINTAGLQPNAETNSLRTQVISDAISRMKSITNDLQKSPESLRRLVDAYIVIAENLRDIGAIDNSAQLFEIIIVICEELTSTSDSRGEDRIQMAFVLNNYGRVLSQNARHEDAIKAYEASVKACKFAAKNNEVATMQKRQRSVALGNLARLKRSFLPRSNWDELLTEAYTLENELASLHDHPMRSWFLLNLASTEMALSEIANADNEVQEEPVARLFRALSHVETAIEIHDPDSNPALWNFYRKAGSIRLAIARIQLSDSEYRSARVLAVTGIKNLNTGMQLYAEEHSPFTNVQILSHLVHAHELMLSIEQSAAKHPTMEQLESWIRWIDVAIEEFGPHLDDESCRRLRQKTFDLVSQIRDRAPSNRNTAWGVAKRLAIDMPRDPRILELFGIITLELFADGPNASPDRLWTFCDSAESFLGTSHTAGTSQNHRERLLELLRNAYFSLQQLGYETERVITRLSELAIDATIRYPDNNQIFVEAILATRDLALIREPAAGLNALDEAISRIETLHNPHAAQRARLAGLHLAHLRQEKALGLLFRQKLSLACNEIITARRLVDNILETDVDAETFEIIGRIRRQAAVAELLRFARHEFEEWFRAFPS
;
A
#
# COMPACT_ATOMS: atom_id res chain seq x y z
N MET A 1 -54.63 61.76 -50.85
CA MET A 1 -53.41 61.05 -50.38
C MET A 1 -52.18 61.89 -50.75
N LYS A 2 -51.83 62.85 -49.90
CA LYS A 2 -50.50 63.48 -49.85
C LYS A 2 -50.13 63.45 -48.38
N LYS A 3 -49.16 62.59 -48.04
CA LYS A 3 -48.56 62.49 -46.70
C LYS A 3 -47.97 63.86 -46.38
N PHE A 4 -48.43 64.49 -45.30
CA PHE A 4 -47.71 65.58 -44.68
C PHE A 4 -46.47 64.99 -43.99
N ASP A 5 -45.35 65.66 -44.18
CA ASP A 5 -44.01 65.22 -43.83
C ASP A 5 -43.74 65.51 -42.34
N ASP A 6 -43.92 64.49 -41.49
CA ASP A 6 -43.66 64.55 -40.04
C ASP A 6 -42.16 64.80 -39.70
N SER A 7 -41.25 64.70 -40.68
CA SER A 7 -39.81 64.93 -40.44
C SER A 7 -39.47 66.42 -40.23
N GLN A 8 -40.15 67.34 -40.92
CA GLN A 8 -39.88 68.78 -40.76
C GLN A 8 -40.38 69.36 -39.42
N VAL A 9 -41.41 68.73 -38.82
CA VAL A 9 -41.93 69.14 -37.50
C VAL A 9 -41.03 68.59 -36.39
N GLN A 10 -40.45 67.39 -36.57
CA GLN A 10 -39.49 66.81 -35.62
C GLN A 10 -38.14 67.52 -35.68
N ASP A 11 -37.63 67.92 -36.85
CA ASP A 11 -36.38 68.67 -36.97
C ASP A 11 -36.49 70.07 -36.35
N ALA A 12 -37.62 70.77 -36.54
CA ALA A 12 -37.86 72.07 -35.90
C ALA A 12 -38.01 71.96 -34.36
N GLN A 13 -38.57 70.86 -33.86
CA GLN A 13 -38.67 70.57 -32.43
C GLN A 13 -37.32 70.12 -31.83
N HIS A 14 -36.49 69.41 -32.59
CA HIS A 14 -35.15 69.03 -32.18
C HIS A 14 -34.19 70.23 -32.15
N GLU A 15 -34.29 71.13 -33.13
CA GLU A 15 -33.52 72.37 -33.18
C GLU A 15 -33.95 73.35 -32.06
N ALA A 16 -35.25 73.45 -31.76
CA ALA A 16 -35.76 74.18 -30.61
C ALA A 16 -35.34 73.57 -29.25
N ALA A 17 -35.30 72.24 -29.12
CA ALA A 17 -34.86 71.54 -27.92
C ALA A 17 -33.33 71.62 -27.70
N VAL A 18 -32.54 71.64 -28.78
CA VAL A 18 -31.09 71.87 -28.74
C VAL A 18 -30.78 73.33 -28.35
N LEU A 19 -31.60 74.29 -28.79
CA LEU A 19 -31.50 75.69 -28.37
C LEU A 19 -31.92 75.90 -26.89
N GLU A 20 -32.90 75.15 -26.36
CA GLU A 20 -33.20 75.14 -24.91
C GLU A 20 -32.08 74.51 -24.07
N ALA A 21 -31.36 73.52 -24.61
CA ALA A 21 -30.24 72.86 -23.94
C ALA A 21 -28.99 73.75 -23.77
N ASP A 22 -28.84 74.81 -24.57
CA ASP A 22 -27.70 75.75 -24.58
C ASP A 22 -27.97 77.11 -23.91
N ARG A 23 -29.10 77.26 -23.21
CA ARG A 23 -29.44 78.51 -22.52
C ARG A 23 -28.59 78.70 -21.25
N PHE A 24 -27.97 79.86 -21.12
CA PHE A 24 -27.18 80.26 -19.96
C PHE A 24 -27.96 81.27 -19.12
N ASP A 25 -27.84 81.16 -17.79
CA ASP A 25 -28.43 82.13 -16.87
C ASP A 25 -27.64 83.44 -16.87
N GLY A 26 -26.37 83.42 -17.30
CA GLY A 26 -25.58 84.63 -17.47
C GLY A 26 -24.25 84.41 -18.18
N PHE A 27 -23.74 85.48 -18.78
CA PHE A 27 -22.44 85.57 -19.44
C PHE A 27 -21.51 86.46 -18.61
N ILE A 28 -20.31 85.99 -18.27
CA ILE A 28 -19.31 86.77 -17.53
C ILE A 28 -18.28 87.34 -18.51
N SER A 29 -18.26 88.67 -18.65
CA SER A 29 -17.27 89.44 -19.40
C SER A 29 -16.27 90.10 -18.45
N TYR A 30 -14.97 89.98 -18.74
CA TYR A 30 -13.91 90.42 -17.84
C TYR A 30 -12.58 90.66 -18.59
N SER A 31 -11.67 91.44 -17.99
CA SER A 31 -10.31 91.55 -18.52
C SER A 31 -9.44 90.39 -18.06
N GLN A 32 -8.88 89.63 -19.00
CA GLN A 32 -7.98 88.52 -18.65
C GLN A 32 -6.72 88.96 -17.93
N ARG A 33 -6.25 90.18 -18.20
CA ARG A 33 -5.01 90.72 -17.66
C ARG A 33 -5.10 90.94 -16.14
N ALA A 34 -6.27 91.29 -15.62
CA ALA A 34 -6.45 91.68 -14.22
C ALA A 34 -7.46 90.79 -13.46
N ASP A 35 -8.51 90.32 -14.12
CA ASP A 35 -9.73 89.87 -13.43
C ASP A 35 -9.96 88.34 -13.48
N SER A 36 -9.05 87.58 -14.08
CA SER A 36 -9.24 86.13 -14.33
C SER A 36 -9.51 85.32 -13.06
N ALA A 37 -8.77 85.60 -11.98
CA ALA A 37 -8.97 84.89 -10.71
C ALA A 37 -10.33 85.21 -10.07
N LEU A 38 -10.75 86.48 -10.12
CA LEU A 38 -12.04 86.92 -9.60
C LEU A 38 -13.20 86.35 -10.43
N ALA A 39 -13.09 86.36 -11.76
CA ALA A 39 -14.06 85.75 -12.67
C ALA A 39 -14.23 84.25 -12.41
N THR A 40 -13.13 83.54 -12.14
CA THR A 40 -13.14 82.11 -11.76
C THR A 40 -13.91 81.89 -10.46
N ALA A 41 -13.57 82.66 -9.42
CA ALA A 41 -14.18 82.54 -8.11
C ALA A 41 -15.68 82.88 -8.14
N LEU A 42 -16.07 83.93 -8.87
CA LEU A 42 -17.46 84.34 -9.04
C LEU A 42 -18.27 83.28 -9.80
N GLN A 43 -17.76 82.76 -10.93
CA GLN A 43 -18.42 81.67 -11.65
C GLN A 43 -18.61 80.45 -10.76
N TYR A 44 -17.56 80.02 -10.06
CA TYR A 44 -17.63 78.87 -9.15
C TYR A 44 -18.65 79.07 -8.03
N SER A 45 -18.67 80.25 -7.43
CA SER A 45 -19.52 80.57 -6.28
C SER A 45 -20.98 80.72 -6.69
N LEU A 46 -21.27 81.46 -7.77
CA LEU A 46 -22.63 81.64 -8.30
C LEU A 46 -23.26 80.33 -8.80
N THR A 47 -22.47 79.42 -9.38
CA THR A 47 -23.00 78.11 -9.81
C THR A 47 -23.35 77.17 -8.65
N ARG A 48 -22.98 77.52 -7.40
CA ARG A 48 -23.22 76.72 -6.18
C ARG A 48 -24.13 77.38 -5.16
N PHE A 49 -24.21 78.71 -5.13
CA PHE A 49 -25.00 79.45 -4.16
C PHE A 49 -26.51 79.25 -4.39
N GLY A 50 -27.28 78.93 -3.35
CA GLY A 50 -28.74 78.68 -3.48
C GLY A 50 -29.08 77.38 -4.21
N LYS A 51 -28.13 76.45 -4.29
CA LYS A 51 -28.28 75.19 -5.02
C LYS A 51 -29.24 74.23 -4.29
N LYS A 52 -30.32 73.84 -4.96
CA LYS A 52 -31.16 72.72 -4.52
C LYS A 52 -30.33 71.42 -4.47
N TRP A 53 -30.43 70.67 -3.37
CA TRP A 53 -29.59 69.49 -3.10
C TRP A 53 -29.59 68.43 -4.21
N TYR A 54 -30.68 68.33 -4.97
CA TYR A 54 -30.86 67.36 -6.07
C TYR A 54 -30.43 67.87 -7.45
N ARG A 55 -30.06 69.15 -7.61
CA ARG A 55 -29.56 69.69 -8.89
C ARG A 55 -28.03 69.62 -8.96
N ARG A 56 -27.45 69.62 -10.17
CA ARG A 56 -25.98 69.60 -10.34
C ARG A 56 -25.34 70.98 -10.14
N ARG A 57 -26.01 72.06 -10.55
CA ARG A 57 -25.62 73.49 -10.41
C ARG A 57 -26.85 74.36 -10.10
N ALA A 58 -26.66 75.48 -9.40
CA ALA A 58 -27.70 76.48 -9.17
C ALA A 58 -27.97 77.31 -10.43
N LEU A 59 -26.89 77.75 -11.09
CA LEU A 59 -26.88 78.55 -12.31
C LEU A 59 -25.96 77.91 -13.37
N ARG A 60 -26.25 78.17 -14.65
CA ARG A 60 -25.40 77.87 -15.80
C ARG A 60 -24.80 79.18 -16.31
N LEU A 61 -23.59 79.48 -15.88
CA LEU A 61 -22.88 80.68 -16.31
C LEU A 61 -21.85 80.34 -17.38
N PHE A 62 -21.91 81.04 -18.50
CA PHE A 62 -20.85 81.02 -19.49
C PHE A 62 -19.78 82.03 -19.08
N ARG A 63 -18.52 81.63 -19.16
CA ARG A 63 -17.37 82.49 -18.94
C ARG A 63 -16.44 82.29 -20.11
N ASP A 64 -15.97 83.37 -20.70
CA ASP A 64 -14.97 83.26 -21.76
C ASP A 64 -13.69 82.59 -21.24
N PHE A 65 -13.30 81.48 -21.87
CA PHE A 65 -12.07 80.73 -21.63
C PHE A 65 -11.24 80.80 -22.92
N THR A 66 -10.58 81.91 -23.21
CA THR A 66 -9.54 81.88 -24.26
C THR A 66 -8.21 81.41 -23.66
N SER A 67 -8.15 80.11 -23.36
CA SER A 67 -6.89 79.35 -23.39
C SER A 67 -6.86 78.34 -24.54
N LEU A 68 -7.68 78.56 -25.58
CA LEU A 68 -7.72 77.73 -26.79
C LEU A 68 -7.17 78.53 -27.97
N SER A 69 -5.99 78.09 -28.38
CA SER A 69 -5.20 78.49 -29.54
C SER A 69 -6.03 78.60 -30.83
N ALA A 70 -5.90 79.73 -31.52
CA ALA A 70 -6.01 79.91 -32.97
C ALA A 70 -7.07 79.08 -33.72
N THR A 71 -8.37 79.35 -33.50
CA THR A 71 -9.44 78.97 -34.44
C THR A 71 -10.16 80.21 -35.01
N PRO A 72 -10.45 80.27 -36.33
CA PRO A 72 -11.13 81.41 -36.98
C PRO A 72 -12.59 81.68 -36.55
N GLU A 73 -13.16 80.89 -35.63
CA GLU A 73 -14.60 80.87 -35.31
C GLU A 73 -14.96 81.31 -33.87
N LEU A 74 -14.03 81.93 -33.14
CA LEU A 74 -14.26 82.33 -31.73
C LEU A 74 -15.44 83.31 -31.56
N TRP A 75 -15.52 84.35 -32.40
CA TRP A 75 -16.57 85.37 -32.28
C TRP A 75 -17.99 84.86 -32.61
N PRO A 76 -18.22 84.04 -33.64
CA PRO A 76 -19.49 83.33 -33.82
C PRO A 76 -19.95 82.55 -32.59
N LEU A 77 -19.04 81.83 -31.91
CA LEU A 77 -19.36 81.09 -30.69
C LEU A 77 -19.72 82.02 -29.51
N LEU A 78 -18.93 83.08 -29.29
CA LEU A 78 -19.21 84.08 -28.26
C LEU A 78 -20.55 84.78 -28.50
N ARG A 79 -20.85 85.16 -29.75
CA ARG A 79 -22.17 85.73 -30.12
C ARG A 79 -23.31 84.75 -29.84
N ARG A 80 -23.15 83.46 -30.16
CA ARG A 80 -24.16 82.44 -29.84
C ARG A 80 -24.40 82.34 -28.34
N ASN A 81 -23.35 82.34 -27.53
CA ASN A 81 -23.47 82.22 -26.06
C ASN A 81 -23.97 83.51 -25.39
N LEU A 82 -23.58 84.69 -25.90
CA LEU A 82 -24.16 85.98 -25.50
C LEU A 82 -25.65 86.03 -25.86
N ALA A 83 -26.00 85.58 -27.06
CA ALA A 83 -27.38 85.49 -27.52
C ALA A 83 -28.18 84.41 -26.77
N SER A 84 -27.57 83.41 -26.14
CA SER A 84 -28.28 82.42 -25.31
C SER A 84 -28.23 82.73 -23.80
N SER A 85 -27.59 83.84 -23.39
CA SER A 85 -27.49 84.26 -21.99
C SER A 85 -28.59 85.23 -21.58
N GLU A 86 -29.11 85.09 -20.36
CA GLU A 86 -30.16 85.96 -19.82
C GLU A 86 -29.62 87.24 -19.15
N TYR A 87 -28.48 87.14 -18.46
CA TYR A 87 -27.78 88.26 -17.83
C TYR A 87 -26.39 88.48 -18.40
N PHE A 88 -25.93 89.72 -18.42
CA PHE A 88 -24.55 90.08 -18.75
C PHE A 88 -23.85 90.59 -17.51
N ILE A 89 -22.86 89.86 -17.02
CA ILE A 89 -22.11 90.16 -15.81
C ILE A 89 -20.76 90.73 -16.24
N LEU A 90 -20.59 92.04 -16.07
CA LEU A 90 -19.35 92.73 -16.37
C LEU A 90 -18.50 92.84 -15.10
N ILE A 91 -17.30 92.30 -15.14
CA ILE A 91 -16.27 92.63 -14.16
C ILE A 91 -15.53 93.87 -14.66
N ALA A 92 -15.89 95.01 -14.09
CA ALA A 92 -15.41 96.34 -14.42
C ALA A 92 -14.06 96.60 -13.74
N SER A 93 -13.06 96.86 -14.56
CA SER A 93 -11.70 97.27 -14.17
C SER A 93 -11.17 98.29 -15.18
N LYS A 94 -10.14 99.05 -14.81
CA LYS A 94 -9.41 99.88 -15.80
C LYS A 94 -8.92 99.05 -16.99
N ALA A 95 -8.50 97.81 -16.73
CA ALA A 95 -8.08 96.89 -17.78
C ALA A 95 -9.26 96.34 -18.63
N ALA A 96 -10.49 96.39 -18.12
CA ALA A 96 -11.70 95.97 -18.84
C ALA A 96 -12.22 97.08 -19.76
N SER A 97 -12.17 98.35 -19.33
CA SER A 97 -12.54 99.49 -20.18
C SER A 97 -11.62 99.64 -21.40
N GLU A 98 -10.35 99.26 -21.27
CA GLU A 98 -9.36 99.25 -22.37
C GLU A 98 -9.41 97.97 -23.24
N SER A 99 -10.19 96.95 -22.85
CA SER A 99 -10.19 95.65 -23.55
C SER A 99 -11.08 95.69 -24.81
N PRO A 100 -10.52 95.46 -26.02
CA PRO A 100 -11.32 95.43 -27.25
C PRO A 100 -12.37 94.32 -27.26
N TRP A 101 -12.11 93.21 -26.56
CA TRP A 101 -13.06 92.09 -26.46
C TRP A 101 -14.26 92.43 -25.58
N VAL A 102 -14.02 93.00 -24.40
CA VAL A 102 -15.10 93.45 -23.49
C VAL A 102 -15.95 94.52 -24.18
N ALA A 103 -15.33 95.46 -24.90
CA ALA A 103 -16.05 96.47 -25.67
C ALA A 103 -16.98 95.84 -26.73
N ARG A 104 -16.49 94.84 -27.50
CA ARG A 104 -17.31 94.14 -28.51
C ARG A 104 -18.46 93.34 -27.89
N GLU A 105 -18.21 92.68 -26.76
CA GLU A 105 -19.25 91.93 -26.05
C GLU A 105 -20.34 92.85 -25.49
N ALA A 106 -19.92 94.00 -24.91
CA ALA A 106 -20.82 95.03 -24.42
C ALA A 106 -21.63 95.68 -25.55
N GLU A 107 -21.00 96.03 -26.67
CA GLU A 107 -21.67 96.56 -27.87
C GLU A 107 -22.74 95.59 -28.37
N PHE A 108 -22.39 94.31 -28.54
CA PHE A 108 -23.34 93.28 -28.94
C PHE A 108 -24.53 93.17 -27.97
N TRP A 109 -24.28 93.23 -26.66
CA TRP A 109 -25.34 93.19 -25.66
C TRP A 109 -26.28 94.39 -25.75
N CYS A 110 -25.73 95.60 -25.84
CA CYS A 110 -26.50 96.84 -25.96
C CYS A 110 -27.37 96.87 -27.22
N GLU A 111 -26.89 96.32 -28.34
CA GLU A 111 -27.64 96.24 -29.59
C GLU A 111 -28.80 95.21 -29.57
N HIS A 112 -28.63 94.09 -28.86
CA HIS A 112 -29.52 92.93 -28.99
C HIS A 112 -30.32 92.59 -27.72
N ARG A 113 -29.98 93.17 -26.56
CA ARG A 113 -30.53 92.82 -25.24
C ARG A 113 -30.87 94.06 -24.42
N LYS A 114 -31.60 93.86 -23.31
CA LYS A 114 -32.02 94.94 -22.40
C LYS A 114 -30.88 95.32 -21.45
N SER A 115 -30.66 96.62 -21.26
CA SER A 115 -29.67 97.16 -20.31
C SER A 115 -29.97 96.80 -18.86
N GLN A 116 -31.24 96.57 -18.51
CA GLN A 116 -31.68 96.12 -17.17
C GLN A 116 -31.09 94.76 -16.73
N ASN A 117 -30.60 93.96 -17.67
CA ASN A 117 -29.99 92.65 -17.39
C ASN A 117 -28.45 92.72 -17.30
N VAL A 118 -27.86 93.91 -17.25
CA VAL A 118 -26.43 94.11 -17.05
C VAL A 118 -26.15 94.22 -15.54
N LEU A 119 -25.28 93.36 -15.03
CA LEU A 119 -24.80 93.37 -13.65
C LEU A 119 -23.33 93.78 -13.64
N ILE A 120 -22.99 94.82 -12.87
CA ILE A 120 -21.65 95.38 -12.82
C ILE A 120 -20.96 94.99 -11.51
N VAL A 121 -19.75 94.45 -11.62
CA VAL A 121 -18.89 94.09 -10.49
C VAL A 121 -17.58 94.87 -10.62
N LEU A 122 -17.32 95.79 -9.69
CA LEU A 122 -16.13 96.64 -9.73
C LEU A 122 -14.95 95.93 -9.06
N SER A 123 -13.90 95.63 -9.82
CA SER A 123 -12.65 95.03 -9.33
C SER A 123 -11.49 96.01 -9.26
N ASP A 124 -11.46 97.04 -10.12
CA ASP A 124 -10.47 98.14 -10.09
C ASP A 124 -11.04 99.40 -10.76
N GLY A 125 -10.51 100.58 -10.42
CA GLY A 125 -10.96 101.86 -10.97
C GLY A 125 -12.13 102.50 -10.23
N GLU A 126 -12.75 103.47 -10.90
CA GLU A 126 -13.82 104.31 -10.37
C GLU A 126 -15.01 104.34 -11.33
N ILE A 127 -16.22 104.34 -10.75
CA ILE A 127 -17.50 104.53 -11.44
C ILE A 127 -18.19 105.70 -10.74
N GLY A 128 -18.59 106.71 -11.50
CA GLY A 128 -19.36 107.85 -11.01
C GLY A 128 -20.58 108.10 -11.89
N TRP A 129 -21.74 108.31 -11.27
CA TRP A 129 -22.99 108.64 -11.98
C TRP A 129 -23.24 110.15 -11.97
N ASP A 130 -23.62 110.72 -13.12
CA ASP A 130 -24.05 112.12 -13.25
C ASP A 130 -25.57 112.18 -13.33
N GLY A 131 -26.21 112.43 -12.18
CA GLY A 131 -27.67 112.51 -12.08
C GLY A 131 -28.31 113.62 -12.94
N ALA A 132 -27.54 114.64 -13.35
CA ALA A 132 -28.04 115.71 -14.23
C ALA A 132 -28.06 115.28 -15.70
N LYS A 133 -27.13 114.42 -16.13
CA LYS A 133 -27.06 113.88 -17.49
C LYS A 133 -27.78 112.55 -17.66
N GLN A 134 -28.22 111.93 -16.56
CA GLN A 134 -28.77 110.58 -16.54
C GLN A 134 -27.85 109.56 -17.23
N ASP A 135 -26.53 109.73 -17.06
CA ASP A 135 -25.50 108.84 -17.59
C ASP A 135 -24.28 108.85 -16.66
N PHE A 136 -23.29 108.00 -16.92
CA PHE A 136 -22.03 108.00 -16.19
C PHE A 136 -21.25 109.31 -16.38
N ASP A 137 -20.57 109.77 -15.32
CA ASP A 137 -19.57 110.83 -15.40
C ASP A 137 -18.30 110.26 -16.03
N TRP A 138 -18.22 110.32 -17.36
CA TRP A 138 -17.09 109.81 -18.14
C TRP A 138 -15.76 110.52 -17.88
N ASN A 139 -15.75 111.64 -17.14
CA ASN A 139 -14.49 112.25 -16.68
C ASN A 139 -13.92 111.54 -15.45
N LYS A 140 -14.76 110.83 -14.67
CA LYS A 140 -14.36 110.09 -13.47
C LYS A 140 -14.38 108.58 -13.69
N THR A 141 -15.33 108.09 -14.48
CA THR A 141 -15.54 106.68 -14.74
C THR A 141 -14.46 106.14 -15.67
N ASN A 142 -13.60 105.25 -15.16
CA ASN A 142 -12.49 104.66 -15.93
C ASN A 142 -12.51 103.14 -15.97
N SER A 143 -13.51 102.50 -15.35
CA SER A 143 -13.62 101.03 -15.26
C SER A 143 -14.68 100.42 -16.19
N LEU A 144 -15.44 101.24 -16.91
CA LEU A 144 -16.46 100.81 -17.88
C LEU A 144 -16.06 101.17 -19.32
N PRO A 145 -16.33 100.30 -20.31
CA PRO A 145 -16.21 100.66 -21.73
C PRO A 145 -17.16 101.79 -22.13
N ASN A 146 -16.71 102.68 -23.01
CA ASN A 146 -17.52 103.80 -23.53
C ASN A 146 -18.78 103.35 -24.28
N THR A 147 -18.91 102.06 -24.62
CA THR A 147 -20.11 101.48 -25.24
C THR A 147 -21.35 101.55 -24.34
N PHE A 148 -21.19 101.80 -23.03
CA PHE A 148 -22.31 102.00 -22.10
C PHE A 148 -22.84 103.45 -22.03
N GLN A 149 -22.31 104.36 -22.84
CA GLN A 149 -22.76 105.75 -22.89
C GLN A 149 -24.22 105.84 -23.36
N ASN A 150 -25.07 106.51 -22.58
CA ASN A 150 -26.52 106.64 -22.80
C ASN A 150 -27.31 105.31 -22.85
N VAL A 151 -26.81 104.24 -22.22
CA VAL A 151 -27.46 102.90 -22.25
C VAL A 151 -28.42 102.66 -21.09
N PHE A 152 -28.17 103.27 -19.93
CA PHE A 152 -28.94 103.04 -18.71
C PHE A 152 -29.93 104.19 -18.45
N GLU A 153 -31.18 103.85 -18.17
CA GLU A 153 -32.23 104.85 -17.84
C GLU A 153 -32.10 105.41 -16.41
N HIS A 154 -31.51 104.61 -15.51
CA HIS A 154 -31.28 104.92 -14.10
C HIS A 154 -29.92 104.39 -13.67
N GLU A 155 -29.36 104.95 -12.59
CA GLU A 155 -28.08 104.52 -12.04
C GLU A 155 -28.08 103.00 -11.75
N PRO A 156 -27.25 102.20 -12.44
CA PRO A 156 -27.21 100.76 -12.21
C PRO A 156 -26.46 100.45 -10.90
N LEU A 157 -27.00 99.52 -10.11
CA LEU A 157 -26.32 99.03 -8.93
C LEU A 157 -25.08 98.23 -9.33
N PHE A 158 -23.91 98.66 -8.87
CA PHE A 158 -22.66 97.90 -9.02
C PHE A 158 -22.17 97.39 -7.66
N ILE A 159 -21.49 96.25 -7.68
CA ILE A 159 -20.97 95.59 -6.47
C ILE A 159 -19.47 95.83 -6.38
N ASP A 160 -19.01 96.47 -5.30
CA ASP A 160 -17.61 96.77 -5.07
C ASP A 160 -16.86 95.57 -4.46
N LEU A 161 -15.95 95.00 -5.26
CA LEU A 161 -15.04 93.92 -4.89
C LEU A 161 -13.56 94.32 -4.98
N ARG A 162 -13.24 95.63 -4.99
CA ARG A 162 -11.85 96.12 -5.02
C ARG A 162 -11.00 95.66 -3.84
N TRP A 163 -11.64 95.28 -2.73
CA TRP A 163 -10.99 94.76 -1.54
C TRP A 163 -10.54 93.29 -1.64
N VAL A 164 -10.90 92.58 -2.72
CA VAL A 164 -10.66 91.13 -2.89
C VAL A 164 -9.26 90.88 -3.48
N GLU A 165 -8.26 90.81 -2.61
CA GLU A 165 -6.85 90.62 -3.03
C GLU A 165 -6.40 89.15 -2.99
N SER A 166 -6.76 88.41 -1.93
CA SER A 166 -6.28 87.04 -1.67
C SER A 166 -7.25 85.94 -2.14
N GLU A 167 -6.81 84.67 -2.11
CA GLU A 167 -7.69 83.52 -2.37
C GLU A 167 -8.73 83.28 -1.25
N GLU A 168 -8.40 83.63 -0.01
CA GLU A 168 -9.31 83.47 1.13
C GLU A 168 -10.50 84.43 1.03
N ASP A 169 -10.26 85.65 0.54
CA ASP A 169 -11.28 86.67 0.27
C ASP A 169 -12.26 86.23 -0.82
N ARG A 170 -11.83 85.35 -1.74
CA ARG A 170 -12.61 84.82 -2.88
C ARG A 170 -13.47 83.60 -2.51
N SER A 171 -13.63 83.30 -1.22
CA SER A 171 -14.34 82.13 -0.73
C SER A 171 -15.76 82.46 -0.26
N LEU A 172 -16.72 81.56 -0.49
CA LEU A 172 -18.05 81.62 0.14
C LEU A 172 -18.02 81.55 1.68
N LYS A 173 -16.87 81.23 2.28
CA LYS A 173 -16.65 81.32 3.73
C LYS A 173 -16.45 82.76 4.21
N HIS A 174 -16.00 83.67 3.33
CA HIS A 174 -15.77 85.07 3.69
C HIS A 174 -17.10 85.85 3.63
N PRO A 175 -17.58 86.46 4.73
CA PRO A 175 -18.93 87.02 4.80
C PRO A 175 -19.22 88.09 3.74
N LYS A 176 -18.28 89.01 3.49
CA LYS A 176 -18.47 90.09 2.51
C LYS A 176 -18.51 89.58 1.06
N PHE A 177 -17.77 88.52 0.76
CA PHE A 177 -17.78 87.92 -0.58
C PHE A 177 -19.05 87.09 -0.80
N ALA A 178 -19.46 86.31 0.21
CA ALA A 178 -20.73 85.59 0.19
C ALA A 178 -21.93 86.54 0.01
N ASP A 179 -21.91 87.71 0.65
CA ASP A 179 -22.95 88.74 0.53
C ASP A 179 -23.03 89.34 -0.88
N ALA A 180 -21.88 89.65 -1.48
CA ALA A 180 -21.77 90.10 -2.87
C ALA A 180 -22.27 89.03 -3.86
N VAL A 181 -21.85 87.77 -3.69
CA VAL A 181 -22.33 86.64 -4.49
C VAL A 181 -23.84 86.44 -4.32
N ALA A 182 -24.37 86.56 -3.10
CA ALA A 182 -25.80 86.47 -2.83
C ALA A 182 -26.60 87.57 -3.54
N THR A 183 -26.05 88.78 -3.61
CA THR A 183 -26.66 89.93 -4.29
C THR A 183 -26.74 89.69 -5.80
N LEU A 184 -25.65 89.22 -6.41
CA LEU A 184 -25.63 88.81 -7.82
C LEU A 184 -26.58 87.63 -8.10
N ALA A 185 -26.52 86.60 -7.26
CA ALA A 185 -27.33 85.40 -7.43
C ALA A 185 -28.83 85.71 -7.28
N ALA A 186 -29.22 86.58 -6.34
CA ALA A 186 -30.59 87.02 -6.15
C ALA A 186 -31.14 87.73 -7.40
N ALA A 187 -30.34 88.60 -8.01
CA ALA A 187 -30.70 89.28 -9.26
C ALA A 187 -30.93 88.27 -10.41
N ILE A 188 -30.04 87.29 -10.56
CA ILE A 188 -30.12 86.28 -11.63
C ILE A 188 -31.27 85.29 -11.38
N HIS A 189 -31.45 84.84 -10.13
CA HIS A 189 -32.54 83.94 -9.74
C HIS A 189 -33.91 84.61 -9.71
N LYS A 190 -33.97 85.96 -9.73
CA LYS A 190 -35.19 86.77 -9.59
C LYS A 190 -35.94 86.48 -8.28
N VAL A 191 -35.19 86.26 -7.21
CA VAL A 191 -35.69 85.94 -5.87
C VAL A 191 -35.05 86.90 -4.86
N PRO A 192 -35.77 87.36 -3.82
CA PRO A 192 -35.16 88.19 -2.79
C PRO A 192 -33.92 87.55 -2.17
N LYS A 193 -32.90 88.37 -1.89
CA LYS A 193 -31.61 87.92 -1.32
C LYS A 193 -31.79 87.10 -0.04
N ASP A 194 -32.67 87.54 0.87
CA ASP A 194 -32.96 86.83 2.14
C ASP A 194 -33.58 85.44 1.92
N GLU A 195 -34.42 85.30 0.90
CA GLU A 195 -35.03 84.02 0.54
C GLU A 195 -33.98 83.07 -0.06
N LEU A 196 -33.06 83.59 -0.89
CA LEU A 196 -31.98 82.80 -1.47
C LEU A 196 -30.98 82.31 -0.40
N ILE A 197 -30.59 83.18 0.54
CA ILE A 197 -29.74 82.79 1.69
C ILE A 197 -30.48 81.75 2.55
N GLY A 198 -31.77 81.97 2.83
CA GLY A 198 -32.59 81.03 3.59
C GLY A 198 -32.79 79.68 2.90
N THR A 199 -32.84 79.62 1.57
CA THR A 199 -32.90 78.35 0.82
C THR A 199 -31.58 77.59 0.88
N ASP A 200 -30.43 78.25 0.77
CA ASP A 200 -29.11 77.62 0.89
C ASP A 200 -28.92 76.93 2.25
N VAL A 201 -29.30 77.61 3.34
CA VAL A 201 -29.25 77.05 4.71
C VAL A 201 -30.21 75.87 4.88
N ARG A 202 -31.46 75.99 4.38
CA ARG A 202 -32.49 74.94 4.49
C ARG A 202 -32.08 73.69 3.72
N GLU A 203 -31.56 73.84 2.51
CA GLU A 203 -31.14 72.70 1.68
C GLU A 203 -29.86 72.04 2.21
N HIS A 204 -28.93 72.81 2.78
CA HIS A 204 -27.78 72.26 3.48
C HIS A 204 -28.18 71.43 4.72
N ARG A 205 -29.18 71.90 5.48
CA ARG A 205 -29.74 71.14 6.62
C ARG A 205 -30.45 69.86 6.17
N ARG A 206 -31.26 69.93 5.10
CA ARG A 206 -31.96 68.77 4.53
C ARG A 206 -30.98 67.69 4.07
N PHE A 207 -29.91 68.08 3.39
CA PHE A 207 -28.85 67.17 2.97
C PHE A 207 -28.20 66.46 4.17
N LYS A 208 -27.83 67.19 5.23
CA LYS A 208 -27.23 66.60 6.44
C LYS A 208 -28.18 65.61 7.13
N VAL A 209 -29.45 65.94 7.26
CA VAL A 209 -30.46 65.05 7.85
C VAL A 209 -30.64 63.80 7.00
N ALA A 210 -30.79 63.95 5.68
CA ALA A 210 -30.91 62.82 4.76
C ALA A 210 -29.67 61.91 4.79
N ALA A 211 -28.46 62.47 4.73
CA ALA A 211 -27.21 61.72 4.79
C ALA A 211 -27.06 60.95 6.12
N THR A 212 -27.44 61.56 7.23
CA THR A 212 -27.40 60.91 8.55
C THR A 212 -28.39 59.76 8.63
N LEU A 213 -29.63 59.96 8.15
CA LEU A 213 -30.64 58.89 8.10
C LEU A 213 -30.20 57.73 7.19
N SER A 214 -29.63 58.02 6.02
CA SER A 214 -29.08 57.00 5.13
C SER A 214 -27.96 56.20 5.80
N LEU A 215 -27.04 56.87 6.52
CA LEU A 215 -25.95 56.20 7.22
C LEU A 215 -26.47 55.30 8.34
N CYS A 216 -27.46 55.75 9.10
CA CYS A 216 -28.13 54.92 10.11
C CYS A 216 -28.81 53.70 9.48
N MET A 217 -29.49 53.87 8.34
CA MET A 217 -30.15 52.78 7.63
C MET A 217 -29.14 51.74 7.12
N ILE A 218 -28.02 52.19 6.54
CA ILE A 218 -26.91 51.32 6.14
C ILE A 218 -26.33 50.57 7.35
N GLY A 219 -26.15 51.25 8.49
CA GLY A 219 -25.70 50.62 9.73
C GLY A 219 -26.65 49.53 10.23
N ILE A 220 -27.97 49.78 10.21
CA ILE A 220 -28.99 48.79 10.59
C ILE A 220 -28.96 47.59 9.63
N LEU A 221 -28.88 47.83 8.31
CA LEU A 221 -28.77 46.75 7.33
C LEU A 221 -27.49 45.93 7.52
N PHE A 222 -26.36 46.57 7.82
CA PHE A 222 -25.09 45.90 8.07
C PHE A 222 -25.16 45.02 9.32
N ILE A 223 -25.73 45.52 10.41
CA ILE A 223 -25.98 44.72 11.62
C ILE A 223 -26.91 43.55 11.32
N GLY A 224 -27.98 43.76 10.53
CA GLY A 224 -28.87 42.70 10.09
C GLY A 224 -28.16 41.62 9.26
N MET A 225 -27.25 42.02 8.35
CA MET A 225 -26.43 41.12 7.57
C MET A 225 -25.47 40.31 8.45
N LEU A 226 -24.83 40.95 9.42
CA LEU A 226 -23.96 40.25 10.38
C LEU A 226 -24.74 39.27 11.26
N ALA A 227 -25.93 39.66 11.74
CA ALA A 227 -26.78 38.81 12.57
C ALA A 227 -27.28 37.58 11.81
N THR A 228 -27.74 37.76 10.57
CA THR A 228 -28.14 36.65 9.69
C THR A 228 -26.96 35.75 9.31
N GLY A 229 -25.78 36.33 9.06
CA GLY A 229 -24.54 35.57 8.85
C GLY A 229 -24.14 34.72 10.06
N ALA A 230 -24.16 35.30 11.26
CA ALA A 230 -23.86 34.59 12.50
C ALA A 230 -24.88 33.48 12.81
N PHE A 231 -26.17 33.75 12.61
CA PHE A 231 -27.24 32.77 12.80
C PHE A 231 -27.06 31.57 11.84
N SER A 232 -26.83 31.82 10.55
CA SER A 232 -26.55 30.77 9.57
C SER A 232 -25.29 29.98 9.89
N TYR A 233 -24.24 30.65 10.38
CA TYR A 233 -23.00 29.98 10.79
C TYR A 233 -23.22 29.01 11.96
N VAL A 234 -23.90 29.46 13.02
CA VAL A 234 -24.22 28.61 14.18
C VAL A 234 -25.15 27.47 13.79
N GLN A 235 -26.16 27.74 12.96
CA GLN A 235 -27.08 26.71 12.47
C GLN A 235 -26.34 25.63 11.67
N ASN A 236 -25.39 26.01 10.81
CA ASN A 236 -24.57 25.07 10.05
C ASN A 236 -23.65 24.23 10.96
N GLN A 237 -23.05 24.85 11.99
CA GLN A 237 -22.22 24.12 12.97
C GLN A 237 -23.05 23.10 13.77
N VAL A 238 -24.24 23.49 14.24
CA VAL A 238 -25.15 22.57 14.95
C VAL A 238 -25.60 21.44 14.03
N ALA A 239 -25.94 21.74 12.77
CA ALA A 239 -26.30 20.72 11.79
C ALA A 239 -25.14 19.74 11.53
N ALA A 240 -23.90 20.24 11.36
CA ALA A 240 -22.71 19.41 11.17
C ALA A 240 -22.39 18.53 12.38
N SER A 241 -22.52 19.06 13.60
CA SER A 241 -22.30 18.26 14.82
C SER A 241 -23.34 17.15 14.99
N ARG A 242 -24.60 17.39 14.59
CA ARG A 242 -25.66 16.37 14.61
C ARG A 242 -25.41 15.29 13.57
N THR A 243 -24.95 15.66 12.37
CA THR A 243 -24.64 14.66 11.34
C THR A 243 -23.46 13.78 11.77
N GLU A 244 -22.41 14.39 12.32
CA GLU A 244 -21.24 13.67 12.83
C GLU A 244 -21.60 12.73 13.99
N ALA A 245 -22.40 13.19 14.97
CA ALA A 245 -22.87 12.34 16.07
C ALA A 245 -23.72 11.16 15.58
N ALA A 246 -24.58 11.38 14.57
CA ALA A 246 -25.42 10.33 14.01
C ALA A 246 -24.60 9.30 13.21
N ILE A 247 -23.61 9.74 12.41
CA ILE A 247 -22.70 8.83 11.69
C ILE A 247 -21.86 8.02 12.68
N LYS A 248 -21.34 8.66 13.73
CA LYS A 248 -20.62 7.96 14.79
C LYS A 248 -21.50 6.91 15.46
N SER A 249 -22.75 7.27 15.80
CA SER A 249 -23.72 6.33 16.36
C SER A 249 -23.97 5.13 15.44
N ILE A 250 -24.06 5.33 14.12
CA ILE A 250 -24.18 4.22 13.14
C ILE A 250 -22.92 3.33 13.17
N GLY A 251 -21.73 3.93 13.21
CA GLY A 251 -20.47 3.21 13.37
C GLY A 251 -20.44 2.37 14.66
N ASP A 252 -20.76 2.98 15.79
CA ASP A 252 -20.84 2.33 17.10
C ASP A 252 -21.86 1.18 17.11
N GLN A 253 -23.01 1.33 16.43
CA GLN A 253 -23.99 0.24 16.25
C GLN A 253 -23.41 -0.88 15.38
N GLY A 254 -22.64 -0.55 14.33
CA GLY A 254 -21.97 -1.52 13.48
C GLY A 254 -20.92 -2.34 14.22
N GLU A 255 -20.06 -1.68 15.00
CA GLU A 255 -19.05 -2.35 15.85
C GLU A 255 -19.72 -3.23 16.90
N SER A 256 -20.70 -2.69 17.64
CA SER A 256 -21.44 -3.47 18.63
C SER A 256 -22.15 -4.69 18.01
N LEU A 257 -22.67 -4.56 16.79
CA LEU A 257 -23.24 -5.67 16.03
C LEU A 257 -22.18 -6.73 15.72
N ILE A 258 -21.00 -6.35 15.26
CA ILE A 258 -19.91 -7.28 14.94
C ILE A 258 -19.42 -7.99 16.19
N ASP A 259 -19.21 -7.28 17.30
CA ASP A 259 -18.77 -7.85 18.57
C ASP A 259 -19.77 -8.86 19.11
N THR A 260 -21.07 -8.55 19.06
CA THR A 260 -22.12 -9.48 19.47
C THR A 260 -22.17 -10.72 18.57
N LEU A 261 -22.01 -10.56 17.26
CA LEU A 261 -21.96 -11.68 16.32
C LEU A 261 -20.72 -12.57 16.52
N ASN A 262 -19.55 -11.95 16.79
CA ASN A 262 -18.33 -12.67 17.11
C ASN A 262 -18.47 -13.41 18.45
N ALA A 263 -19.04 -12.79 19.48
CA ALA A 263 -19.32 -13.43 20.76
C ALA A 263 -20.23 -14.67 20.59
N ILE A 264 -21.27 -14.57 19.76
CA ILE A 264 -22.14 -15.70 19.40
C ILE A 264 -21.34 -16.82 18.72
N ASN A 265 -20.40 -16.48 17.84
CA ASN A 265 -19.55 -17.45 17.15
C ASN A 265 -18.52 -18.12 18.08
N THR A 266 -17.89 -17.36 18.98
CA THR A 266 -16.87 -17.85 19.92
C THR A 266 -17.44 -18.65 21.07
N ALA A 267 -18.72 -18.45 21.41
CA ALA A 267 -19.40 -19.17 22.50
C ALA A 267 -19.57 -20.69 22.23
N GLY A 268 -19.09 -21.22 21.10
CA GLY A 268 -19.11 -22.65 20.81
C GLY A 268 -20.52 -23.23 20.63
N LEU A 269 -21.52 -22.37 20.45
CA LEU A 269 -22.88 -22.79 20.16
C LEU A 269 -22.87 -23.46 18.78
N GLN A 270 -23.14 -24.77 18.76
CA GLN A 270 -23.37 -25.51 17.51
C GLN A 270 -24.40 -24.72 16.68
N PRO A 271 -24.17 -24.48 15.37
CA PRO A 271 -25.12 -23.76 14.53
C PRO A 271 -26.45 -24.52 14.51
N ASN A 272 -27.37 -24.11 15.37
CA ASN A 272 -28.70 -24.66 15.54
C ASN A 272 -29.75 -23.59 15.23
N ALA A 273 -31.01 -24.00 15.09
CA ALA A 273 -32.09 -23.10 14.70
C ALA A 273 -32.23 -21.89 15.65
N GLU A 274 -31.96 -22.09 16.94
CA GLU A 274 -32.08 -21.07 17.98
C GLU A 274 -30.96 -20.01 17.91
N THR A 275 -29.71 -20.44 17.68
CA THR A 275 -28.56 -19.54 17.51
C THR A 275 -28.67 -18.75 16.19
N ASN A 276 -29.16 -19.38 15.12
CA ASN A 276 -29.44 -18.69 13.85
C ASN A 276 -30.61 -17.70 13.96
N SER A 277 -31.65 -18.05 14.73
CA SER A 277 -32.76 -17.14 15.05
C SER A 277 -32.27 -15.90 15.81
N LEU A 278 -31.47 -16.10 16.86
CA LEU A 278 -30.89 -15.02 17.65
C LEU A 278 -29.99 -14.12 16.80
N ARG A 279 -29.14 -14.72 15.95
CA ARG A 279 -28.27 -13.99 15.01
C ARG A 279 -29.09 -13.09 14.08
N THR A 280 -30.15 -13.65 13.51
CA THR A 280 -31.04 -12.93 12.57
C THR A 280 -31.75 -11.77 13.27
N GLN A 281 -32.21 -11.98 14.50
CA GLN A 281 -32.87 -10.96 15.31
C GLN A 281 -31.92 -9.81 15.65
N VAL A 282 -30.71 -10.10 16.14
CA VAL A 282 -29.71 -9.08 16.49
C VAL A 282 -29.34 -8.23 15.27
N ILE A 283 -29.16 -8.84 14.10
CA ILE A 283 -28.86 -8.11 12.87
C ILE A 283 -30.07 -7.26 12.43
N SER A 284 -31.28 -7.80 12.50
CA SER A 284 -32.50 -7.07 12.12
C SER A 284 -32.75 -5.85 13.00
N ASP A 285 -32.53 -5.99 14.31
CA ASP A 285 -32.66 -4.90 15.28
C ASP A 285 -31.63 -3.80 15.02
N ALA A 286 -30.37 -4.18 14.77
CA ALA A 286 -29.30 -3.23 14.43
C ALA A 286 -29.60 -2.48 13.12
N ILE A 287 -30.00 -3.19 12.06
CA ILE A 287 -30.40 -2.57 10.78
C ILE A 287 -31.56 -1.61 10.97
N SER A 288 -32.56 -1.97 11.78
CA SER A 288 -33.72 -1.12 12.06
C SER A 288 -33.34 0.16 12.81
N ARG A 289 -32.45 0.05 13.81
CA ARG A 289 -31.91 1.23 14.53
C ARG A 289 -31.12 2.14 13.60
N MET A 290 -30.23 1.57 12.78
CA MET A 290 -29.47 2.34 11.79
C MET A 290 -30.40 3.05 10.79
N LYS A 291 -31.44 2.38 10.30
CA LYS A 291 -32.47 3.00 9.42
C LYS A 291 -33.17 4.17 10.11
N SER A 292 -33.54 4.04 11.39
CA SER A 292 -34.15 5.14 12.15
C SER A 292 -33.22 6.34 12.21
N ILE A 293 -31.95 6.13 12.58
CA ILE A 293 -30.95 7.19 12.66
C ILE A 293 -30.78 7.89 11.30
N THR A 294 -30.72 7.11 10.21
CA THR A 294 -30.61 7.62 8.83
C THR A 294 -31.84 8.43 8.40
N ASN A 295 -33.04 8.05 8.82
CA ASN A 295 -34.27 8.80 8.50
C ASN A 295 -34.39 10.12 9.29
N ASP A 296 -33.88 10.16 10.52
CA ASP A 296 -33.92 11.36 11.38
C ASP A 296 -32.83 12.38 11.01
N LEU A 297 -31.86 11.98 10.19
CA LEU A 297 -30.76 12.80 9.72
C LEU A 297 -31.22 13.81 8.65
N GLN A 298 -30.81 15.07 8.83
CA GLN A 298 -30.95 16.07 7.77
C GLN A 298 -30.08 15.67 6.58
N LYS A 299 -30.70 15.38 5.44
CA LYS A 299 -30.02 14.89 4.24
C LYS A 299 -29.32 16.03 3.49
N SER A 300 -28.01 16.17 3.70
CA SER A 300 -27.12 16.94 2.82
C SER A 300 -26.29 15.99 1.95
N PRO A 301 -25.77 16.41 0.78
CA PRO A 301 -24.91 15.54 -0.03
C PRO A 301 -23.68 15.01 0.72
N GLU A 302 -23.12 15.81 1.63
CA GLU A 302 -21.97 15.40 2.45
C GLU A 302 -22.36 14.37 3.52
N SER A 303 -23.52 14.55 4.17
CA SER A 303 -23.99 13.56 5.15
C SER A 303 -24.36 12.24 4.49
N LEU A 304 -24.96 12.27 3.30
CA LEU A 304 -25.29 11.07 2.52
C LEU A 304 -24.02 10.29 2.12
N ARG A 305 -22.93 10.96 1.71
CA ARG A 305 -21.66 10.27 1.40
C ARG A 305 -21.08 9.56 2.61
N ARG A 306 -21.01 10.24 3.75
CA ARG A 306 -20.49 9.64 4.99
C ARG A 306 -21.34 8.47 5.46
N LEU A 307 -22.67 8.54 5.27
CA LEU A 307 -23.56 7.41 5.53
C LEU A 307 -23.23 6.23 4.62
N VAL A 308 -23.07 6.46 3.32
CA VAL A 308 -22.67 5.41 2.37
C VAL A 308 -21.38 4.72 2.83
N ASP A 309 -20.35 5.48 3.21
CA ASP A 309 -19.08 4.92 3.67
C ASP A 309 -19.25 4.08 4.95
N ALA A 310 -20.00 4.57 5.94
CA ALA A 310 -20.28 3.83 7.17
C ALA A 310 -21.05 2.52 6.90
N TYR A 311 -22.09 2.57 6.07
CA TYR A 311 -22.87 1.38 5.74
C TYR A 311 -22.10 0.37 4.90
N ILE A 312 -21.20 0.80 4.01
CA ILE A 312 -20.34 -0.11 3.22
C ILE A 312 -19.50 -0.98 4.16
N VAL A 313 -18.83 -0.36 5.14
CA VAL A 313 -17.97 -1.08 6.10
C VAL A 313 -18.78 -2.17 6.83
N ILE A 314 -19.97 -1.81 7.31
CA ILE A 314 -20.84 -2.77 8.01
C ILE A 314 -21.32 -3.88 7.06
N ALA A 315 -21.71 -3.53 5.84
CA ALA A 315 -22.18 -4.51 4.85
C ALA A 315 -21.07 -5.49 4.42
N GLU A 316 -19.83 -5.03 4.29
CA GLU A 316 -18.67 -5.88 4.00
C GLU A 316 -18.34 -6.80 5.18
N ASN A 317 -18.36 -6.28 6.40
CA ASN A 317 -18.15 -7.10 7.60
C ASN A 317 -19.23 -8.18 7.74
N LEU A 318 -20.51 -7.85 7.50
CA LEU A 318 -21.60 -8.84 7.48
C LEU A 318 -21.38 -9.91 6.41
N ARG A 319 -20.87 -9.54 5.23
CA ARG A 319 -20.52 -10.50 4.18
C ARG A 319 -19.41 -11.45 4.65
N ASP A 320 -18.38 -10.91 5.28
CA ASP A 320 -17.18 -11.67 5.65
C ASP A 320 -17.46 -12.68 6.79
N ILE A 321 -18.40 -12.38 7.69
CA ILE A 321 -18.91 -13.34 8.68
C ILE A 321 -20.00 -14.29 8.13
N GLY A 322 -20.34 -14.19 6.84
CA GLY A 322 -21.28 -15.07 6.14
C GLY A 322 -22.77 -14.69 6.27
N ALA A 323 -23.12 -13.53 6.82
CA ALA A 323 -24.49 -13.02 6.87
C ALA A 323 -24.90 -12.37 5.53
N ILE A 324 -24.87 -13.15 4.45
CA ILE A 324 -24.98 -12.69 3.06
C ILE A 324 -26.30 -11.97 2.78
N ASP A 325 -27.43 -12.49 3.24
CA ASP A 325 -28.76 -11.86 3.05
C ASP A 325 -28.84 -10.47 3.70
N ASN A 326 -28.29 -10.33 4.91
CA ASN A 326 -28.29 -9.05 5.62
C ASN A 326 -27.34 -8.04 4.99
N SER A 327 -26.18 -8.51 4.49
CA SER A 327 -25.28 -7.69 3.69
C SER A 327 -26.00 -7.16 2.43
N ALA A 328 -26.75 -8.02 1.73
CA ALA A 328 -27.54 -7.61 0.57
C ALA A 328 -28.58 -6.53 0.93
N GLN A 329 -29.30 -6.70 2.04
CA GLN A 329 -30.27 -5.70 2.52
C GLN A 329 -29.63 -4.34 2.82
N LEU A 330 -28.41 -4.32 3.40
CA LEU A 330 -27.70 -3.06 3.61
C LEU A 330 -27.30 -2.41 2.29
N PHE A 331 -26.78 -3.19 1.33
CA PHE A 331 -26.45 -2.67 0.00
C PHE A 331 -27.67 -2.08 -0.72
N GLU A 332 -28.86 -2.67 -0.60
CA GLU A 332 -30.10 -2.08 -1.14
C GLU A 332 -30.39 -0.69 -0.55
N ILE A 333 -30.16 -0.48 0.75
CA ILE A 333 -30.30 0.84 1.40
C ILE A 333 -29.25 1.81 0.86
N ILE A 334 -27.99 1.37 0.76
CA ILE A 334 -26.87 2.18 0.26
C ILE A 334 -27.15 2.64 -1.18
N ILE A 335 -27.69 1.75 -2.03
CA ILE A 335 -28.04 2.08 -3.42
C ILE A 335 -29.07 3.21 -3.47
N VAL A 336 -30.13 3.16 -2.65
CA VAL A 336 -31.13 4.25 -2.58
C VAL A 336 -30.48 5.58 -2.20
N ILE A 337 -29.54 5.58 -1.25
CA ILE A 337 -28.79 6.78 -0.86
C ILE A 337 -27.91 7.29 -2.01
N CYS A 338 -27.24 6.39 -2.73
CA CYS A 338 -26.44 6.74 -3.91
C CYS A 338 -27.29 7.26 -5.08
N GLU A 339 -28.51 6.76 -5.27
CA GLU A 339 -29.45 7.28 -6.27
C GLU A 339 -29.85 8.71 -5.93
N GLU A 340 -30.13 9.00 -4.66
CA GLU A 340 -30.40 10.36 -4.17
C GLU A 340 -29.23 11.30 -4.47
N LEU A 341 -27.99 10.89 -4.16
CA LEU A 341 -26.77 11.65 -4.46
C LEU A 341 -26.57 11.93 -5.95
N THR A 342 -26.78 10.93 -6.80
CA THR A 342 -26.51 11.03 -8.24
C THR A 342 -27.63 11.70 -9.04
N SER A 343 -28.82 11.84 -8.46
CA SER A 343 -29.98 12.54 -9.08
C SER A 343 -29.84 14.06 -9.14
N THR A 344 -28.89 14.64 -8.40
CA THR A 344 -28.66 16.09 -8.38
C THR A 344 -27.95 16.57 -9.65
N SER A 345 -28.37 17.72 -10.21
CA SER A 345 -27.85 18.25 -11.50
C SER A 345 -26.34 18.53 -11.52
N ASP A 346 -25.73 18.66 -10.35
CA ASP A 346 -24.29 18.87 -10.15
C ASP A 346 -23.54 17.60 -9.70
N SER A 347 -24.11 16.40 -9.89
CA SER A 347 -23.51 15.12 -9.44
C SER A 347 -22.02 15.03 -9.81
N ARG A 348 -21.17 14.87 -8.78
CA ARG A 348 -19.72 14.77 -8.98
C ARG A 348 -19.42 13.44 -9.65
N GLY A 349 -18.36 13.40 -10.47
CA GLY A 349 -17.87 12.14 -11.05
C GLY A 349 -17.57 11.09 -9.96
N GLU A 350 -17.11 11.54 -8.80
CA GLU A 350 -16.91 10.73 -7.59
C GLU A 350 -18.19 10.02 -7.12
N ASP A 351 -19.36 10.68 -7.14
CA ASP A 351 -20.62 10.06 -6.69
C ASP A 351 -21.04 8.92 -7.62
N ARG A 352 -20.80 9.09 -8.92
CA ARG A 352 -21.06 8.04 -9.93
C ARG A 352 -20.09 6.87 -9.78
N ILE A 353 -18.83 7.14 -9.43
CA ILE A 353 -17.83 6.12 -9.12
C ILE A 353 -18.21 5.37 -7.84
N GLN A 354 -18.68 6.07 -6.80
CA GLN A 354 -19.14 5.45 -5.56
C GLN A 354 -20.38 4.58 -5.80
N MET A 355 -21.33 5.04 -6.61
CA MET A 355 -22.47 4.24 -7.07
C MET A 355 -22.01 2.97 -7.79
N ALA A 356 -21.05 3.08 -8.72
CA ALA A 356 -20.49 1.92 -9.41
C ALA A 356 -19.83 0.93 -8.42
N PHE A 357 -19.04 1.44 -7.48
CA PHE A 357 -18.41 0.63 -6.44
C PHE A 357 -19.45 -0.15 -5.60
N VAL A 358 -20.51 0.54 -5.15
CA VAL A 358 -21.61 -0.05 -4.37
C VAL A 358 -22.32 -1.14 -5.18
N LEU A 359 -22.68 -0.86 -6.45
CA LEU A 359 -23.35 -1.82 -7.33
C LEU A 359 -22.49 -3.06 -7.62
N ASN A 360 -21.18 -2.88 -7.81
CA ASN A 360 -20.25 -4.00 -7.99
C ASN A 360 -20.16 -4.88 -6.72
N ASN A 361 -20.05 -4.28 -5.53
CA ASN A 361 -20.03 -5.07 -4.29
C ASN A 361 -21.37 -5.73 -4.00
N TYR A 362 -22.49 -5.07 -4.30
CA TYR A 362 -23.81 -5.69 -4.23
C TYR A 362 -23.92 -6.90 -5.17
N GLY A 363 -23.43 -6.78 -6.41
CA GLY A 363 -23.34 -7.90 -7.35
C GLY A 363 -22.50 -9.07 -6.81
N ARG A 364 -21.41 -8.80 -6.08
CA ARG A 364 -20.59 -9.84 -5.42
C ARG A 364 -21.38 -10.58 -4.34
N VAL A 365 -22.07 -9.84 -3.47
CA VAL A 365 -22.90 -10.41 -2.40
C VAL A 365 -24.03 -11.27 -2.98
N LEU A 366 -24.74 -10.76 -3.99
CA LEU A 366 -25.80 -11.51 -4.68
C LEU A 366 -25.27 -12.78 -5.35
N SER A 367 -24.08 -12.71 -5.95
CA SER A 367 -23.44 -13.87 -6.57
C SER A 367 -23.08 -14.95 -5.56
N GLN A 368 -22.67 -14.57 -4.34
CA GLN A 368 -22.40 -15.50 -3.24
C GLN A 368 -23.70 -16.14 -2.71
N ASN A 369 -24.82 -15.41 -2.81
CA ASN A 369 -26.14 -15.88 -2.39
C ASN A 369 -26.90 -16.70 -3.46
N ALA A 370 -26.21 -17.20 -4.48
CA ALA A 370 -26.80 -17.89 -5.63
C ALA A 370 -27.87 -17.09 -6.43
N ARG A 371 -27.99 -15.77 -6.21
CA ARG A 371 -28.90 -14.87 -6.95
C ARG A 371 -28.23 -14.34 -8.22
N HIS A 372 -27.82 -15.25 -9.10
CA HIS A 372 -26.93 -14.94 -10.23
C HIS A 372 -27.52 -13.95 -11.25
N GLU A 373 -28.82 -14.00 -11.55
CA GLU A 373 -29.45 -13.04 -12.47
C GLU A 373 -29.44 -11.61 -11.93
N ASP A 374 -29.75 -11.44 -10.64
CA ASP A 374 -29.72 -10.13 -9.99
C ASP A 374 -28.28 -9.61 -9.89
N ALA A 375 -27.32 -10.49 -9.64
CA ALA A 375 -25.90 -10.15 -9.64
C ALA A 375 -25.43 -9.64 -11.01
N ILE A 376 -25.85 -10.28 -12.10
CA ILE A 376 -25.57 -9.81 -13.47
C ILE A 376 -26.13 -8.40 -13.70
N LYS A 377 -27.39 -8.16 -13.33
CA LYS A 377 -28.01 -6.82 -13.45
C LYS A 377 -27.25 -5.77 -12.64
N ALA A 378 -26.83 -6.11 -11.42
CA ALA A 378 -26.07 -5.20 -10.55
C ALA A 378 -24.71 -4.85 -11.16
N TYR A 379 -23.97 -5.82 -11.69
CA TYR A 379 -22.69 -5.55 -12.37
C TYR A 379 -22.88 -4.74 -13.67
N GLU A 380 -23.91 -5.02 -14.47
CA GLU A 380 -24.22 -4.22 -15.66
C GLU A 380 -24.56 -2.77 -15.30
N ALA A 381 -25.32 -2.57 -14.23
CA ALA A 381 -25.60 -1.25 -13.68
C ALA A 381 -24.31 -0.55 -13.20
N SER A 382 -23.39 -1.27 -12.56
CA SER A 382 -22.07 -0.75 -12.17
C SER A 382 -21.26 -0.28 -13.39
N VAL A 383 -21.16 -1.11 -14.43
CA VAL A 383 -20.45 -0.75 -15.68
C VAL A 383 -21.10 0.48 -16.34
N LYS A 384 -22.43 0.57 -16.31
CA LYS A 384 -23.17 1.73 -16.83
C LYS A 384 -22.93 2.99 -16.00
N ALA A 385 -22.86 2.90 -14.68
CA ALA A 385 -22.57 4.03 -13.79
C ALA A 385 -21.19 4.65 -14.06
N CYS A 386 -20.22 3.83 -14.48
CA CYS A 386 -18.92 4.30 -14.94
C CYS A 386 -18.94 5.01 -16.31
N LYS A 387 -20.06 5.11 -17.04
CA LYS A 387 -20.11 5.80 -18.36
C LYS A 387 -20.44 7.30 -18.20
N PHE A 388 -19.41 8.12 -17.95
CA PHE A 388 -19.51 9.58 -17.92
C PHE A 388 -18.19 10.24 -18.38
N ALA A 389 -18.21 11.53 -18.71
CA ALA A 389 -17.00 12.27 -19.05
C ALA A 389 -16.28 12.74 -17.76
N ALA A 390 -15.12 12.16 -17.45
CA ALA A 390 -14.32 12.58 -16.30
C ALA A 390 -13.78 14.01 -16.50
N LYS A 391 -13.87 14.83 -15.43
CA LYS A 391 -13.45 16.24 -15.46
C LYS A 391 -11.94 16.43 -15.20
N ASN A 392 -11.27 15.42 -14.63
CA ASN A 392 -9.84 15.45 -14.32
C ASN A 392 -9.24 14.03 -14.42
N ASN A 393 -7.91 13.94 -14.39
CA ASN A 393 -7.18 12.67 -14.52
C ASN A 393 -7.43 11.72 -13.34
N GLU A 394 -7.60 12.23 -12.12
CA GLU A 394 -7.83 11.40 -10.94
C GLU A 394 -9.17 10.64 -11.04
N VAL A 395 -10.25 11.36 -11.34
CA VAL A 395 -11.58 10.78 -11.57
C VAL A 395 -11.55 9.84 -12.78
N ALA A 396 -10.80 10.16 -13.84
CA ALA A 396 -10.65 9.26 -14.99
C ALA A 396 -9.97 7.93 -14.60
N THR A 397 -8.91 7.98 -13.79
CA THR A 397 -8.21 6.79 -13.29
C THR A 397 -9.10 5.95 -12.39
N MET A 398 -9.81 6.58 -11.43
CA MET A 398 -10.76 5.87 -10.55
C MET A 398 -11.92 5.25 -11.34
N GLN A 399 -12.45 5.97 -12.33
CA GLN A 399 -13.50 5.49 -13.23
C GLN A 399 -13.04 4.25 -14.03
N LYS A 400 -11.85 4.30 -14.65
CA LYS A 400 -11.27 3.15 -15.39
C LYS A 400 -11.13 1.95 -14.48
N ARG A 401 -10.61 2.15 -13.25
CA ARG A 401 -10.44 1.09 -12.25
C ARG A 401 -11.77 0.43 -11.89
N GLN A 402 -12.80 1.22 -11.54
CA GLN A 402 -14.09 0.64 -11.15
C GLN A 402 -14.76 -0.07 -12.32
N ARG A 403 -14.65 0.48 -13.53
CA ARG A 403 -15.18 -0.16 -14.75
C ARG A 403 -14.50 -1.50 -15.03
N SER A 404 -13.17 -1.57 -14.95
CA SER A 404 -12.44 -2.81 -15.25
C SER A 404 -12.79 -3.92 -14.25
N VAL A 405 -12.84 -3.60 -12.96
CA VAL A 405 -13.21 -4.55 -11.90
C VAL A 405 -14.63 -5.09 -12.10
N ALA A 406 -15.58 -4.20 -12.41
CA ALA A 406 -16.97 -4.59 -12.66
C ALA A 406 -17.11 -5.48 -13.91
N LEU A 407 -16.41 -5.14 -15.00
CA LEU A 407 -16.36 -5.96 -16.22
C LEU A 407 -15.77 -7.35 -15.95
N GLY A 408 -14.66 -7.43 -15.21
CA GLY A 408 -14.02 -8.70 -14.86
C GLY A 408 -14.91 -9.59 -14.00
N ASN A 409 -15.63 -9.02 -13.03
CA ASN A 409 -16.61 -9.76 -12.23
C ASN A 409 -17.81 -10.23 -13.05
N LEU A 410 -18.36 -9.35 -13.89
CA LEU A 410 -19.46 -9.67 -14.80
C LEU A 410 -19.09 -10.80 -15.76
N ALA A 411 -17.91 -10.72 -16.39
CA ALA A 411 -17.42 -11.71 -17.33
C ALA A 411 -17.24 -13.08 -16.66
N ARG A 412 -16.60 -13.14 -15.48
CA ARG A 412 -16.43 -14.38 -14.71
C ARG A 412 -17.76 -15.01 -14.30
N LEU A 413 -18.74 -14.19 -13.90
CA LEU A 413 -20.06 -14.68 -13.54
C LEU A 413 -20.80 -15.22 -14.77
N LYS A 414 -20.88 -14.44 -15.85
CA LYS A 414 -21.52 -14.87 -17.11
C LYS A 414 -20.88 -16.13 -17.67
N ARG A 415 -19.56 -16.26 -17.61
CA ARG A 415 -18.83 -17.47 -18.03
C ARG A 415 -19.30 -18.75 -17.35
N SER A 416 -19.76 -18.66 -16.10
CA SER A 416 -20.21 -19.83 -15.35
C SER A 416 -21.54 -20.39 -15.87
N PHE A 417 -22.31 -19.60 -16.65
CA PHE A 417 -23.69 -19.94 -17.02
C PHE A 417 -24.05 -19.69 -18.51
N LEU A 418 -23.24 -18.92 -19.25
CA LEU A 418 -23.53 -18.46 -20.61
C LEU A 418 -22.41 -18.81 -21.61
N PRO A 419 -22.73 -18.96 -22.90
CA PRO A 419 -21.75 -19.23 -23.94
C PRO A 419 -20.75 -18.07 -24.12
N ARG A 420 -19.57 -18.40 -24.69
CA ARG A 420 -18.40 -17.53 -24.84
C ARG A 420 -18.70 -16.13 -25.37
N SER A 421 -19.54 -16.03 -26.39
CA SER A 421 -19.93 -14.77 -27.06
C SER A 421 -20.60 -13.72 -26.15
N ASN A 422 -21.01 -14.10 -24.94
CA ASN A 422 -21.64 -13.18 -23.99
C ASN A 422 -20.67 -12.57 -22.97
N TRP A 423 -19.39 -12.99 -22.94
CA TRP A 423 -18.47 -12.58 -21.88
C TRP A 423 -17.00 -12.36 -22.31
N ASP A 424 -16.58 -12.85 -23.48
CA ASP A 424 -15.21 -12.70 -23.97
C ASP A 424 -14.82 -11.25 -24.30
N GLU A 425 -15.71 -10.50 -24.96
CA GLU A 425 -15.53 -9.06 -25.21
C GLU A 425 -15.42 -8.26 -23.90
N LEU A 426 -16.24 -8.62 -22.89
CA LEU A 426 -16.21 -7.96 -21.57
C LEU A 426 -14.88 -8.15 -20.86
N LEU A 427 -14.30 -9.35 -20.94
CA LEU A 427 -13.01 -9.66 -20.33
C LEU A 427 -11.85 -9.00 -21.08
N THR A 428 -11.97 -8.91 -22.42
CA THR A 428 -11.00 -8.19 -23.26
C THR A 428 -11.01 -6.69 -22.95
N GLU A 429 -12.18 -6.10 -22.76
CA GLU A 429 -12.32 -4.70 -22.35
C GLU A 429 -11.77 -4.47 -20.92
N ALA A 430 -11.99 -5.39 -19.99
CA ALA A 430 -11.39 -5.30 -18.65
C ALA A 430 -9.85 -5.31 -18.74
N TYR A 431 -9.28 -6.18 -19.57
CA TYR A 431 -7.84 -6.30 -19.78
C TYR A 431 -7.21 -5.02 -20.32
N THR A 432 -7.82 -4.38 -21.33
CA THR A 432 -7.27 -3.15 -21.92
C THR A 432 -7.21 -2.02 -20.88
N LEU A 433 -8.27 -1.85 -20.09
CA LEU A 433 -8.33 -0.86 -19.01
C LEU A 433 -7.30 -1.14 -17.91
N GLU A 434 -7.14 -2.40 -17.50
CA GLU A 434 -6.17 -2.78 -16.45
C GLU A 434 -4.73 -2.64 -16.92
N ASN A 435 -4.44 -2.94 -18.20
CA ASN A 435 -3.13 -2.74 -18.78
C ASN A 435 -2.75 -1.26 -18.85
N GLU A 436 -3.68 -0.39 -19.23
CA GLU A 436 -3.48 1.07 -19.17
C GLU A 436 -3.19 1.53 -17.73
N LEU A 437 -3.94 1.04 -16.74
CA LEU A 437 -3.74 1.41 -15.33
C LEU A 437 -2.39 0.91 -14.78
N ALA A 438 -1.99 -0.33 -15.12
CA ALA A 438 -0.73 -0.91 -14.68
C ALA A 438 0.50 -0.19 -15.27
N SER A 439 0.34 0.50 -16.40
CA SER A 439 1.39 1.32 -17.02
C SER A 439 1.70 2.64 -16.29
N LEU A 440 0.89 3.02 -15.30
CA LEU A 440 1.11 4.22 -14.48
C LEU A 440 2.18 3.96 -13.40
N HIS A 441 3.46 4.12 -13.77
CA HIS A 441 4.61 3.70 -12.97
C HIS A 441 4.68 4.34 -11.58
N ASP A 442 4.32 5.62 -11.47
CA ASP A 442 4.40 6.42 -10.23
C ASP A 442 3.09 6.42 -9.40
N HIS A 443 2.09 5.62 -9.78
CA HIS A 443 0.80 5.63 -9.11
C HIS A 443 0.82 4.77 -7.83
N PRO A 444 0.32 5.26 -6.67
CA PRO A 444 0.40 4.53 -5.39
C PRO A 444 -0.35 3.19 -5.39
N MET A 445 -1.35 3.04 -6.26
CA MET A 445 -2.14 1.80 -6.40
C MET A 445 -1.61 0.86 -7.50
N ARG A 446 -0.42 1.09 -8.06
CA ARG A 446 0.10 0.30 -9.19
C ARG A 446 0.20 -1.19 -8.89
N SER A 447 0.62 -1.57 -7.69
CA SER A 447 0.66 -2.97 -7.25
C SER A 447 -0.73 -3.63 -7.38
N TRP A 448 -1.78 -2.96 -6.89
CA TRP A 448 -3.17 -3.43 -7.02
C TRP A 448 -3.66 -3.50 -8.48
N PHE A 449 -3.23 -2.58 -9.34
CA PHE A 449 -3.56 -2.62 -10.77
C PHE A 449 -2.93 -3.85 -11.45
N LEU A 450 -1.67 -4.15 -11.15
CA LEU A 450 -0.96 -5.35 -11.62
C LEU A 450 -1.63 -6.64 -11.14
N LEU A 451 -2.13 -6.67 -9.89
CA LEU A 451 -2.86 -7.83 -9.35
C LEU A 451 -4.19 -8.08 -10.07
N ASN A 452 -4.92 -7.03 -10.40
CA ASN A 452 -6.15 -7.14 -11.19
C ASN A 452 -5.84 -7.60 -12.62
N LEU A 453 -4.82 -7.00 -13.26
CA LEU A 453 -4.37 -7.39 -14.59
C LEU A 453 -3.99 -8.88 -14.65
N ALA A 454 -3.24 -9.37 -13.67
CA ALA A 454 -2.89 -10.79 -13.55
C ALA A 454 -4.13 -11.69 -13.39
N SER A 455 -5.16 -11.22 -12.67
CA SER A 455 -6.44 -11.94 -12.55
C SER A 455 -7.16 -12.08 -13.89
N THR A 456 -7.12 -11.02 -14.69
CA THR A 456 -7.76 -10.97 -16.00
C THR A 456 -6.99 -11.78 -17.04
N GLU A 457 -5.66 -11.72 -17.05
CA GLU A 457 -4.79 -12.59 -17.87
C GLU A 457 -4.99 -14.08 -17.55
N MET A 458 -5.06 -14.43 -16.27
CA MET A 458 -5.35 -15.80 -15.85
C MET A 458 -6.71 -16.26 -16.39
N ALA A 459 -7.75 -15.42 -16.32
CA ALA A 459 -9.06 -15.75 -16.86
C ALA A 459 -9.06 -15.87 -18.40
N LEU A 460 -8.27 -15.05 -19.12
CA LEU A 460 -8.10 -15.12 -20.58
C LEU A 460 -7.36 -16.40 -21.00
N SER A 461 -6.38 -16.86 -20.21
CA SER A 461 -5.61 -18.07 -20.53
C SER A 461 -6.50 -19.33 -20.63
N GLU A 462 -7.54 -19.42 -19.81
CA GLU A 462 -8.47 -20.55 -19.81
C GLU A 462 -9.39 -20.56 -21.05
N ILE A 463 -9.52 -19.43 -21.76
CA ILE A 463 -10.29 -19.33 -23.00
C ILE A 463 -9.52 -19.93 -24.18
N ALA A 464 -8.21 -19.70 -24.23
CA ALA A 464 -7.35 -20.12 -25.34
C ALA A 464 -7.24 -21.65 -25.50
N ASN A 465 -7.67 -22.43 -24.49
CA ASN A 465 -7.75 -23.89 -24.54
C ASN A 465 -9.05 -24.44 -25.20
N ALA A 466 -10.09 -23.62 -25.39
CA ALA A 466 -11.43 -24.11 -25.74
C ALA A 466 -11.65 -24.31 -27.25
N ASP A 467 -10.97 -23.53 -28.08
CA ASP A 467 -11.04 -23.62 -29.54
C ASP A 467 -9.62 -23.64 -30.08
N ASN A 468 -9.27 -24.66 -30.86
CA ASN A 468 -7.94 -24.88 -31.48
C ASN A 468 -7.53 -23.80 -32.52
N GLU A 469 -8.10 -22.60 -32.44
CA GLU A 469 -7.80 -21.45 -33.31
C GLU A 469 -7.64 -20.17 -32.45
N VAL A 470 -6.38 -19.83 -32.10
CA VAL A 470 -5.74 -18.49 -32.26
C VAL A 470 -4.54 -18.25 -31.29
N GLN A 471 -3.36 -18.13 -31.92
CA GLN A 471 -2.15 -17.31 -31.74
C GLN A 471 -1.35 -17.17 -30.43
N GLU A 472 -1.87 -17.34 -29.22
CA GLU A 472 -1.02 -17.19 -28.01
C GLU A 472 -1.22 -18.34 -27.03
N GLU A 473 -0.14 -19.04 -26.70
CA GLU A 473 -0.19 -20.23 -25.86
C GLU A 473 -0.77 -19.87 -24.47
N PRO A 474 -1.81 -20.58 -23.96
CA PRO A 474 -2.40 -20.35 -22.63
C PRO A 474 -1.35 -20.20 -21.52
N VAL A 475 -0.27 -20.95 -21.64
CA VAL A 475 0.88 -20.95 -20.75
C VAL A 475 1.61 -19.60 -20.76
N ALA A 476 1.79 -18.97 -21.92
CA ALA A 476 2.45 -17.67 -22.05
C ALA A 476 1.67 -16.55 -21.32
N ARG A 477 0.33 -16.58 -21.39
CA ARG A 477 -0.54 -15.66 -20.63
C ARG A 477 -0.40 -15.84 -19.12
N LEU A 478 -0.32 -17.08 -18.65
CA LEU A 478 -0.13 -17.37 -17.24
C LEU A 478 1.25 -16.93 -16.73
N PHE A 479 2.31 -17.08 -17.53
CA PHE A 479 3.63 -16.54 -17.17
C PHE A 479 3.65 -15.00 -17.12
N ARG A 480 2.97 -14.31 -18.05
CA ARG A 480 2.77 -12.85 -17.94
C ARG A 480 2.02 -12.47 -16.67
N ALA A 481 0.92 -13.18 -16.38
CA ALA A 481 0.15 -12.96 -15.16
C ALA A 481 1.01 -13.12 -13.90
N LEU A 482 1.89 -14.14 -13.86
CA LEU A 482 2.81 -14.37 -12.77
C LEU A 482 3.83 -13.21 -12.63
N SER A 483 4.45 -12.79 -13.74
CA SER A 483 5.39 -11.67 -13.77
C SER A 483 4.76 -10.36 -13.26
N HIS A 484 3.49 -10.09 -13.59
CA HIS A 484 2.76 -8.94 -13.04
C HIS A 484 2.61 -9.01 -11.52
N VAL A 485 2.31 -10.19 -10.97
CA VAL A 485 2.18 -10.37 -9.51
C VAL A 485 3.53 -10.24 -8.81
N GLU A 486 4.61 -10.78 -9.39
CA GLU A 486 5.98 -10.64 -8.86
C GLU A 486 6.41 -9.16 -8.84
N THR A 487 6.18 -8.43 -9.94
CA THR A 487 6.40 -6.98 -9.99
C THR A 487 5.57 -6.24 -8.93
N ALA A 488 4.33 -6.66 -8.70
CA ALA A 488 3.46 -6.05 -7.69
C ALA A 488 3.96 -6.29 -6.26
N ILE A 489 4.58 -7.44 -6.00
CA ILE A 489 5.22 -7.78 -4.72
C ILE A 489 6.47 -6.92 -4.53
N GLU A 490 7.32 -6.76 -5.55
CA GLU A 490 8.52 -5.91 -5.48
C GLU A 490 8.21 -4.44 -5.18
N ILE A 491 7.08 -3.93 -5.68
CA ILE A 491 6.63 -2.54 -5.44
C ILE A 491 6.09 -2.35 -4.01
N HIS A 492 5.65 -3.40 -3.32
CA HIS A 492 5.03 -3.31 -1.99
C HIS A 492 6.00 -3.72 -0.88
N ASP A 493 6.28 -2.79 0.04
CA ASP A 493 7.15 -3.02 1.22
C ASP A 493 6.55 -4.12 2.15
N PRO A 494 7.25 -5.25 2.38
CA PRO A 494 6.77 -6.37 3.16
C PRO A 494 6.41 -6.04 4.62
N ASP A 495 7.02 -5.01 5.19
CA ASP A 495 6.96 -4.76 6.64
C ASP A 495 5.68 -4.03 7.10
N SER A 496 4.81 -3.61 6.18
CA SER A 496 3.79 -2.57 6.49
C SER A 496 2.33 -2.96 6.23
N ASN A 497 1.99 -4.09 5.60
CA ASN A 497 0.61 -4.30 5.14
C ASN A 497 0.12 -5.78 5.06
N PRO A 498 -0.98 -6.16 5.74
CA PRO A 498 -1.66 -7.46 5.60
C PRO A 498 -2.09 -7.80 4.17
N ALA A 499 -2.19 -6.80 3.29
CA ALA A 499 -2.60 -6.98 1.89
C ALA A 499 -1.60 -7.77 1.03
N LEU A 500 -0.31 -7.84 1.42
CA LEU A 500 0.75 -8.57 0.71
C LEU A 500 0.36 -10.05 0.43
N TRP A 501 -0.42 -10.64 1.34
CA TRP A 501 -1.01 -11.96 1.21
C TRP A 501 -1.81 -12.16 -0.09
N ASN A 502 -2.53 -11.13 -0.56
CA ASN A 502 -3.42 -11.26 -1.73
C ASN A 502 -2.59 -11.59 -2.97
N PHE A 503 -1.40 -11.00 -3.04
CA PHE A 503 -0.45 -11.18 -4.11
C PHE A 503 0.14 -12.58 -4.09
N TYR A 504 0.63 -13.07 -2.94
CA TYR A 504 1.17 -14.43 -2.83
C TYR A 504 0.12 -15.52 -3.11
N ARG A 505 -1.09 -15.38 -2.57
CA ARG A 505 -2.20 -16.31 -2.89
C ARG A 505 -2.47 -16.33 -4.39
N LYS A 506 -2.44 -15.16 -5.03
CA LYS A 506 -2.67 -15.04 -6.47
C LYS A 506 -1.57 -15.72 -7.27
N ALA A 507 -0.30 -15.47 -6.94
CA ALA A 507 0.85 -16.14 -7.57
C ALA A 507 0.71 -17.66 -7.48
N GLY A 508 0.36 -18.19 -6.30
CA GLY A 508 0.12 -19.62 -6.10
C GLY A 508 -1.00 -20.18 -6.98
N SER A 509 -2.11 -19.44 -7.11
CA SER A 509 -3.22 -19.86 -7.99
C SER A 509 -2.85 -19.89 -9.47
N ILE A 510 -2.03 -18.94 -9.93
CA ILE A 510 -1.53 -18.88 -11.32
C ILE A 510 -0.58 -20.04 -11.59
N ARG A 511 0.35 -20.32 -10.68
CA ARG A 511 1.28 -21.46 -10.79
C ARG A 511 0.56 -22.80 -10.82
N LEU A 512 -0.51 -22.96 -10.03
CA LEU A 512 -1.37 -24.15 -10.11
C LEU A 512 -2.07 -24.30 -11.46
N ALA A 513 -2.49 -23.19 -12.09
CA ALA A 513 -3.07 -23.23 -13.42
C ALA A 513 -2.03 -23.61 -14.49
N ILE A 514 -0.79 -23.13 -14.38
CA ILE A 514 0.34 -23.55 -15.24
C ILE A 514 0.59 -25.05 -15.09
N ALA A 515 0.71 -25.52 -13.84
CA ALA A 515 0.92 -26.93 -13.52
C ALA A 515 -0.19 -27.83 -14.05
N ARG A 516 -1.45 -27.39 -14.04
CA ARG A 516 -2.58 -28.14 -14.61
C ARG A 516 -2.45 -28.41 -16.10
N ILE A 517 -1.87 -27.46 -16.85
CA ILE A 517 -1.72 -27.55 -18.31
C ILE A 517 -0.48 -28.39 -18.66
N GLN A 518 0.58 -28.30 -17.86
CA GLN A 518 1.88 -28.89 -18.17
C GLN A 518 2.10 -30.30 -17.58
N LEU A 519 1.38 -30.68 -16.51
CA LEU A 519 1.59 -31.94 -15.78
C LEU A 519 0.56 -33.02 -16.16
N SER A 520 0.93 -34.30 -15.96
CA SER A 520 -0.04 -35.40 -16.06
C SER A 520 -1.06 -35.38 -14.89
N ASP A 521 -2.20 -36.05 -15.06
CA ASP A 521 -3.29 -36.06 -14.06
C ASP A 521 -2.86 -36.50 -12.65
N SER A 522 -1.90 -37.43 -12.54
CA SER A 522 -1.36 -37.90 -11.26
C SER A 522 -0.42 -36.89 -10.59
N GLU A 523 0.40 -36.21 -11.40
CA GLU A 523 1.32 -35.15 -10.97
C GLU A 523 0.56 -33.89 -10.56
N TYR A 524 -0.46 -33.50 -11.33
CA TYR A 524 -1.35 -32.38 -10.99
C TYR A 524 -2.13 -32.63 -9.71
N ARG A 525 -2.65 -33.84 -9.47
CA ARG A 525 -3.32 -34.18 -8.20
C ARG A 525 -2.38 -34.03 -7.00
N SER A 526 -1.12 -34.41 -7.16
CA SER A 526 -0.09 -34.29 -6.12
C SER A 526 0.27 -32.82 -5.84
N ALA A 527 0.51 -32.04 -6.90
CA ALA A 527 0.77 -30.60 -6.82
C ALA A 527 -0.41 -29.82 -6.21
N ARG A 528 -1.64 -30.18 -6.60
CA ARG A 528 -2.87 -29.59 -6.07
C ARG A 528 -3.06 -29.89 -4.58
N VAL A 529 -2.78 -31.10 -4.12
CA VAL A 529 -2.87 -31.44 -2.68
C VAL A 529 -1.86 -30.62 -1.88
N LEU A 530 -0.61 -30.53 -2.34
CA LEU A 530 0.43 -29.75 -1.66
C LEU A 530 0.14 -28.24 -1.64
N ALA A 531 -0.33 -27.68 -2.75
CA ALA A 531 -0.69 -26.27 -2.81
C ALA A 531 -1.96 -25.96 -1.99
N VAL A 532 -2.96 -26.86 -1.96
CA VAL A 532 -4.14 -26.72 -1.11
C VAL A 532 -3.75 -26.82 0.38
N THR A 533 -2.83 -27.73 0.74
CA THR A 533 -2.30 -27.82 2.10
C THR A 533 -1.49 -26.59 2.48
N GLY A 534 -0.65 -26.06 1.58
CA GLY A 534 0.06 -24.79 1.78
C GLY A 534 -0.89 -23.61 1.99
N ILE A 535 -1.93 -23.49 1.16
CA ILE A 535 -2.98 -22.46 1.30
C ILE A 535 -3.78 -22.65 2.60
N LYS A 536 -4.03 -23.88 3.02
CA LYS A 536 -4.75 -24.20 4.25
C LYS A 536 -3.91 -23.87 5.49
N ASN A 537 -2.63 -24.22 5.50
CA ASN A 537 -1.68 -23.89 6.57
C ASN A 537 -1.43 -22.37 6.64
N LEU A 538 -1.44 -21.69 5.49
CA LEU A 538 -1.46 -20.22 5.42
C LEU A 538 -2.71 -19.63 6.08
N ASN A 539 -3.90 -20.18 5.82
CA ASN A 539 -5.13 -19.74 6.48
C ASN A 539 -5.11 -20.02 8.00
N THR A 540 -4.51 -21.13 8.44
CA THR A 540 -4.32 -21.44 9.88
C THR A 540 -3.30 -20.49 10.53
N GLY A 541 -2.21 -20.14 9.85
CA GLY A 541 -1.28 -19.11 10.29
C GLY A 541 -1.93 -17.72 10.46
N MET A 542 -2.93 -17.40 9.63
CA MET A 542 -3.73 -16.17 9.80
C MET A 542 -4.62 -16.17 11.04
N GLN A 543 -5.21 -17.33 11.41
CA GLN A 543 -5.99 -17.42 12.66
C GLN A 543 -5.10 -17.14 13.87
N LEU A 544 -3.84 -17.58 13.84
CA LEU A 544 -2.86 -17.33 14.89
C LEU A 544 -2.36 -15.86 14.89
N TYR A 545 -2.20 -15.23 13.72
CA TYR A 545 -1.86 -13.80 13.58
C TYR A 545 -2.91 -12.87 14.20
N ALA A 546 -4.20 -13.25 14.13
CA ALA A 546 -5.28 -12.47 14.72
C ALA A 546 -5.30 -12.52 16.25
N GLU A 547 -4.68 -13.52 16.87
CA GLU A 547 -4.71 -13.76 18.32
C GLU A 547 -3.50 -13.14 19.06
N GLU A 548 -2.32 -13.00 18.43
CA GLU A 548 -1.11 -12.48 19.10
C GLU A 548 -0.44 -11.33 18.30
N HIS A 549 -0.59 -10.10 18.79
CA HIS A 549 0.06 -8.89 18.26
C HIS A 549 1.58 -8.86 18.57
N SER A 550 2.39 -9.72 17.95
CA SER A 550 3.84 -9.73 18.13
C SER A 550 4.61 -9.50 16.82
N PRO A 551 5.63 -8.61 16.79
CA PRO A 551 6.46 -8.36 15.60
C PRO A 551 7.37 -9.55 15.24
N PHE A 552 7.47 -10.58 16.08
CA PHE A 552 8.23 -11.81 15.78
C PHE A 552 7.49 -12.77 14.82
N THR A 553 6.20 -12.58 14.59
CA THR A 553 5.35 -13.46 13.76
C THR A 553 5.50 -13.16 12.25
N ASN A 554 5.94 -11.95 11.88
CA ASN A 554 6.13 -11.54 10.48
C ASN A 554 7.24 -12.34 9.77
N VAL A 555 8.33 -12.68 10.47
CA VAL A 555 9.46 -13.43 9.89
C VAL A 555 9.08 -14.89 9.61
N GLN A 556 8.27 -15.50 10.47
CA GLN A 556 7.80 -16.89 10.27
C GLN A 556 6.76 -16.98 9.15
N ILE A 557 5.83 -16.03 9.06
CA ILE A 557 4.82 -15.99 7.97
C ILE A 557 5.49 -15.67 6.62
N LEU A 558 6.45 -14.73 6.56
CA LEU A 558 7.25 -14.46 5.35
C LEU A 558 8.11 -15.66 4.95
N SER A 559 8.70 -16.38 5.92
CA SER A 559 9.43 -17.63 5.67
C SER A 559 8.53 -18.73 5.08
N HIS A 560 7.29 -18.86 5.58
CA HIS A 560 6.29 -19.82 5.06
C HIS A 560 5.80 -19.45 3.66
N LEU A 561 5.70 -18.16 3.35
CA LEU A 561 5.28 -17.63 2.03
C LEU A 561 6.38 -17.80 0.98
N VAL A 562 7.64 -17.54 1.35
CA VAL A 562 8.82 -17.81 0.51
C VAL A 562 8.95 -19.32 0.26
N HIS A 563 8.75 -20.16 1.29
CA HIS A 563 8.77 -21.62 1.14
C HIS A 563 7.64 -22.18 0.27
N ALA A 564 6.40 -21.70 0.39
CA ALA A 564 5.31 -22.15 -0.47
C ALA A 564 5.51 -21.71 -1.94
N HIS A 565 6.13 -20.55 -2.14
CA HIS A 565 6.48 -20.00 -3.45
C HIS A 565 7.65 -20.79 -4.10
N GLU A 566 8.70 -21.11 -3.35
CA GLU A 566 9.85 -21.90 -3.81
C GLU A 566 9.51 -23.39 -4.00
N LEU A 567 8.65 -23.96 -3.17
CA LEU A 567 8.12 -25.32 -3.36
C LEU A 567 7.28 -25.41 -4.65
N MET A 568 6.50 -24.36 -4.96
CA MET A 568 5.76 -24.27 -6.23
C MET A 568 6.68 -24.05 -7.44
N LEU A 569 7.78 -23.29 -7.31
CA LEU A 569 8.86 -23.21 -8.32
C LEU A 569 9.56 -24.57 -8.52
N SER A 570 9.73 -25.36 -7.46
CA SER A 570 10.29 -26.72 -7.56
C SER A 570 9.36 -27.69 -8.30
N ILE A 571 8.04 -27.50 -8.20
CA ILE A 571 7.03 -28.25 -8.97
C ILE A 571 7.04 -27.83 -10.44
N GLU A 572 7.22 -26.54 -10.76
CA GLU A 572 7.47 -26.07 -12.13
C GLU A 572 8.75 -26.68 -12.74
N GLN A 573 9.82 -26.81 -11.96
CA GLN A 573 11.07 -27.44 -12.40
C GLN A 573 10.95 -28.97 -12.54
N SER A 574 10.00 -29.61 -11.85
CA SER A 574 9.73 -31.05 -11.95
C SER A 574 9.11 -31.47 -13.30
N ALA A 575 8.63 -30.51 -14.10
CA ALA A 575 8.10 -30.73 -15.45
C ALA A 575 9.19 -30.96 -16.52
N ALA A 576 10.48 -30.83 -16.19
CA ALA A 576 11.54 -31.25 -17.09
C ALA A 576 11.57 -32.79 -17.14
N LYS A 577 11.24 -33.39 -18.29
CA LYS A 577 11.30 -34.85 -18.52
C LYS A 577 12.65 -35.50 -18.08
N HIS A 578 13.71 -34.71 -17.91
CA HIS A 578 15.00 -35.12 -17.33
C HIS A 578 15.61 -34.00 -16.46
N PRO A 579 15.40 -33.95 -15.13
CA PRO A 579 16.00 -32.93 -14.27
C PRO A 579 17.52 -33.10 -14.14
N THR A 580 18.26 -32.01 -14.06
CA THR A 580 19.72 -32.00 -13.88
C THR A 580 20.11 -32.35 -12.44
N MET A 581 21.38 -32.73 -12.19
CA MET A 581 21.85 -33.10 -10.85
C MET A 581 21.75 -31.96 -9.83
N GLU A 582 22.03 -30.72 -10.25
CA GLU A 582 21.95 -29.53 -9.40
C GLU A 582 20.51 -29.24 -8.96
N GLN A 583 19.53 -29.57 -9.81
CA GLN A 583 18.10 -29.48 -9.49
C GLN A 583 17.67 -30.53 -8.47
N LEU A 584 18.09 -31.78 -8.66
CA LEU A 584 17.79 -32.87 -7.72
C LEU A 584 18.39 -32.61 -6.32
N GLU A 585 19.62 -32.10 -6.24
CA GLU A 585 20.27 -31.73 -4.97
C GLU A 585 19.62 -30.53 -4.28
N SER A 586 19.09 -29.58 -5.06
CA SER A 586 18.39 -28.42 -4.52
C SER A 586 17.02 -28.82 -3.95
N TRP A 587 16.25 -29.65 -4.66
CA TRP A 587 14.94 -30.13 -4.20
C TRP A 587 15.02 -30.90 -2.88
N ILE A 588 16.06 -31.72 -2.72
CA ILE A 588 16.29 -32.47 -1.48
C ILE A 588 16.60 -31.54 -0.31
N ARG A 589 17.50 -30.56 -0.49
CA ARG A 589 17.84 -29.58 0.56
C ARG A 589 16.62 -28.80 1.04
N TRP A 590 15.69 -28.47 0.13
CA TRP A 590 14.48 -27.73 0.48
C TRP A 590 13.43 -28.59 1.20
N ILE A 591 13.23 -29.84 0.78
CA ILE A 591 12.33 -30.76 1.51
C ILE A 591 12.86 -31.01 2.92
N ASP A 592 14.19 -31.09 3.10
CA ASP A 592 14.83 -31.25 4.40
C ASP A 592 14.57 -30.03 5.32
N VAL A 593 14.81 -28.80 4.84
CA VAL A 593 14.51 -27.56 5.61
C VAL A 593 13.01 -27.46 5.95
N ALA A 594 12.13 -27.82 5.01
CA ALA A 594 10.69 -27.80 5.25
C ALA A 594 10.24 -28.80 6.33
N ILE A 595 10.92 -29.94 6.46
CA ILE A 595 10.64 -30.95 7.48
C ILE A 595 11.22 -30.53 8.84
N GLU A 596 12.42 -29.94 8.85
CA GLU A 596 13.13 -29.53 10.07
C GLU A 596 12.44 -28.34 10.75
N GLU A 597 12.06 -27.32 9.98
CA GLU A 597 11.46 -26.09 10.50
C GLU A 597 9.95 -26.23 10.78
N PHE A 598 9.22 -27.02 9.97
CA PHE A 598 7.75 -27.06 10.01
C PHE A 598 7.17 -28.43 10.40
N GLY A 599 8.02 -29.45 10.60
CA GLY A 599 7.62 -30.79 11.05
C GLY A 599 6.72 -30.83 12.29
N PRO A 600 6.91 -29.97 13.32
CA PRO A 600 6.04 -29.92 14.49
C PRO A 600 4.60 -29.44 14.21
N HIS A 601 4.36 -28.80 13.07
CA HIS A 601 3.09 -28.17 12.71
C HIS A 601 2.38 -28.84 11.52
N LEU A 602 3.01 -29.83 10.89
CA LEU A 602 2.43 -30.65 9.83
C LEU A 602 1.77 -31.89 10.41
N ASP A 603 0.66 -32.33 9.81
CA ASP A 603 0.06 -33.62 10.17
C ASP A 603 0.99 -34.78 9.81
N ASP A 604 0.89 -35.88 10.56
CA ASP A 604 1.73 -37.07 10.40
C ASP A 604 1.69 -37.65 8.97
N GLU A 605 0.58 -37.48 8.24
CA GLU A 605 0.44 -37.98 6.88
C GLU A 605 1.17 -37.11 5.86
N SER A 606 1.11 -35.78 6.02
CA SER A 606 1.84 -34.80 5.22
C SER A 606 3.35 -34.93 5.41
N CYS A 607 3.82 -35.05 6.66
CA CYS A 607 5.22 -35.36 6.99
C CYS A 607 5.67 -36.67 6.33
N ARG A 608 4.85 -37.73 6.41
CA ARG A 608 5.14 -39.03 5.79
C ARG A 608 5.21 -38.95 4.26
N ARG A 609 4.35 -38.17 3.60
CA ARG A 609 4.36 -37.99 2.14
C ARG A 609 5.58 -37.22 1.64
N LEU A 610 5.99 -36.17 2.35
CA LEU A 610 7.21 -35.42 2.01
C LEU A 610 8.45 -36.31 2.10
N ARG A 611 8.56 -37.06 3.20
CA ARG A 611 9.63 -38.03 3.44
C ARG A 611 9.64 -39.16 2.38
N GLN A 612 8.47 -39.64 1.95
CA GLN A 612 8.34 -40.61 0.86
C GLN A 612 8.78 -40.02 -0.50
N LYS A 613 8.49 -38.74 -0.74
CA LYS A 613 8.93 -38.06 -1.98
C LYS A 613 10.44 -37.89 -2.02
N THR A 614 11.09 -37.57 -0.88
CA THR A 614 12.55 -37.53 -0.79
C THR A 614 13.16 -38.91 -1.06
N PHE A 615 12.55 -39.98 -0.55
CA PHE A 615 12.97 -41.36 -0.84
C PHE A 615 12.89 -41.70 -2.35
N ASP A 616 11.80 -41.32 -3.02
CA ASP A 616 11.63 -41.54 -4.46
C ASP A 616 12.67 -40.77 -5.29
N LEU A 617 13.02 -39.54 -4.88
CA LEU A 617 14.02 -38.70 -5.54
C LEU A 617 15.43 -39.26 -5.39
N VAL A 618 15.80 -39.76 -4.21
CA VAL A 618 17.11 -40.41 -3.98
C VAL A 618 17.27 -41.67 -4.82
N SER A 619 16.20 -42.46 -4.95
CA SER A 619 16.17 -43.65 -5.80
C SER A 619 16.38 -43.29 -7.28
N GLN A 620 15.78 -42.19 -7.75
CA GLN A 620 15.98 -41.68 -9.11
C GLN A 620 17.41 -41.15 -9.36
N ILE A 621 18.06 -40.54 -8.36
CA ILE A 621 19.47 -40.10 -8.48
C ILE A 621 20.38 -41.33 -8.65
N ARG A 622 20.15 -42.37 -7.85
CA ARG A 622 20.92 -43.62 -7.88
C ARG A 622 20.84 -44.31 -9.26
N ASP A 623 19.64 -44.40 -9.84
CA ASP A 623 19.40 -45.21 -11.04
C ASP A 623 19.85 -44.53 -12.36
N ARG A 624 20.21 -43.23 -12.34
CA ARG A 624 20.52 -42.45 -13.56
C ARG A 624 21.96 -42.56 -14.07
N ALA A 625 22.96 -42.58 -13.18
CA ALA A 625 24.36 -42.77 -13.59
C ALA A 625 25.22 -43.24 -12.40
N PRO A 626 26.18 -44.16 -12.62
CA PRO A 626 27.09 -44.63 -11.56
C PRO A 626 27.89 -43.50 -10.89
N SER A 627 28.23 -42.44 -11.63
CA SER A 627 28.92 -41.23 -11.11
C SER A 627 28.14 -40.48 -10.04
N ASN A 628 26.82 -40.68 -9.95
CA ASN A 628 25.92 -39.94 -9.07
C ASN A 628 25.69 -40.64 -7.72
N ARG A 629 26.25 -41.85 -7.54
CA ARG A 629 26.10 -42.65 -6.30
C ARG A 629 26.66 -41.92 -5.08
N ASN A 630 27.69 -41.08 -5.23
CA ASN A 630 28.25 -40.27 -4.13
C ASN A 630 27.25 -39.22 -3.60
N THR A 631 26.55 -38.51 -4.50
CA THR A 631 25.49 -37.56 -4.12
C THR A 631 24.31 -38.31 -3.49
N ALA A 632 23.88 -39.42 -4.09
CA ALA A 632 22.80 -40.24 -3.55
C ALA A 632 23.12 -40.77 -2.13
N TRP A 633 24.38 -41.16 -1.89
CA TRP A 633 24.86 -41.60 -0.58
C TRP A 633 24.83 -40.48 0.46
N GLY A 634 25.28 -39.27 0.10
CA GLY A 634 25.26 -38.12 1.01
C GLY A 634 23.84 -37.77 1.47
N VAL A 635 22.84 -37.90 0.59
CA VAL A 635 21.43 -37.68 0.93
C VAL A 635 20.87 -38.85 1.74
N ALA A 636 21.10 -40.10 1.32
CA ALA A 636 20.61 -41.28 2.02
C ALA A 636 21.16 -41.37 3.46
N LYS A 637 22.41 -40.97 3.68
CA LYS A 637 23.03 -40.84 5.01
C LYS A 637 22.25 -39.86 5.90
N ARG A 638 21.95 -38.66 5.40
CA ARG A 638 21.21 -37.64 6.18
C ARG A 638 19.81 -38.12 6.51
N LEU A 639 19.08 -38.64 5.52
CA LEU A 639 17.74 -39.21 5.73
C LEU A 639 17.72 -40.35 6.76
N ALA A 640 18.76 -41.20 6.79
CA ALA A 640 18.90 -42.26 7.78
C ALA A 640 19.13 -41.73 9.20
N ILE A 641 19.77 -40.56 9.35
CA ILE A 641 19.97 -39.87 10.64
C ILE A 641 18.65 -39.22 11.09
N ASP A 642 17.91 -38.58 10.17
CA ASP A 642 16.69 -37.84 10.48
C ASP A 642 15.45 -38.74 10.65
N MET A 643 15.46 -39.91 10.00
CA MET A 643 14.42 -40.93 10.10
C MET A 643 15.01 -42.29 10.51
N PRO A 644 15.59 -42.39 11.72
CA PRO A 644 16.29 -43.61 12.14
C PRO A 644 15.32 -44.77 12.35
N ARG A 645 14.00 -44.57 12.26
CA ARG A 645 12.95 -45.58 12.47
C ARG A 645 12.27 -46.08 11.19
N ASP A 646 12.57 -45.54 10.00
CA ASP A 646 12.04 -46.09 8.74
C ASP A 646 13.04 -47.07 8.12
N PRO A 647 12.75 -48.38 8.12
CA PRO A 647 13.71 -49.37 7.66
C PRO A 647 13.96 -49.32 6.15
N ARG A 648 13.05 -48.72 5.35
CA ARG A 648 13.23 -48.60 3.89
C ARG A 648 14.34 -47.62 3.54
N ILE A 649 14.48 -46.55 4.32
CA ILE A 649 15.53 -45.55 4.17
C ILE A 649 16.88 -46.14 4.55
N LEU A 650 16.93 -46.91 5.64
CA LEU A 650 18.14 -47.62 6.07
C LEU A 650 18.56 -48.70 5.07
N GLU A 651 17.61 -49.43 4.48
CA GLU A 651 17.89 -50.35 3.37
C GLU A 651 18.50 -49.64 2.17
N LEU A 652 17.90 -48.54 1.72
CA LEU A 652 18.42 -47.74 0.59
C LEU A 652 19.82 -47.19 0.89
N PHE A 653 20.04 -46.70 2.11
CA PHE A 653 21.34 -46.22 2.56
C PHE A 653 22.39 -47.34 2.56
N GLY A 654 22.04 -48.53 3.04
CA GLY A 654 22.91 -49.72 3.03
C GLY A 654 23.26 -50.19 1.62
N ILE A 655 22.28 -50.26 0.72
CA ILE A 655 22.48 -50.65 -0.68
C ILE A 655 23.45 -49.69 -1.37
N ILE A 656 23.21 -48.38 -1.29
CA ILE A 656 24.09 -47.37 -1.92
C ILE A 656 25.50 -47.43 -1.32
N THR A 657 25.61 -47.67 -0.01
CA THR A 657 26.91 -47.80 0.67
C THR A 657 27.71 -48.99 0.14
N LEU A 658 27.07 -50.16 -0.02
CA LEU A 658 27.72 -51.36 -0.54
C LEU A 658 28.03 -51.27 -2.05
N GLU A 659 27.16 -50.63 -2.84
CA GLU A 659 27.41 -50.38 -4.27
C GLU A 659 28.63 -49.47 -4.49
N LEU A 660 28.73 -48.37 -3.73
CA LEU A 660 29.89 -47.48 -3.77
C LEU A 660 31.18 -48.17 -3.32
N PHE A 661 31.08 -49.15 -2.42
CA PHE A 661 32.21 -49.96 -2.00
C PHE A 661 32.68 -50.90 -3.11
N ALA A 662 31.75 -51.54 -3.84
CA ALA A 662 32.06 -52.48 -4.91
C ALA A 662 32.74 -51.83 -6.14
N ASP A 663 32.55 -50.52 -6.37
CA ASP A 663 33.08 -49.82 -7.55
C ASP A 663 34.61 -49.61 -7.56
N GLY A 664 35.35 -49.94 -6.48
CA GLY A 664 36.82 -50.09 -6.48
C GLY A 664 37.63 -48.91 -5.92
N PRO A 665 37.91 -47.81 -6.65
CA PRO A 665 38.96 -46.85 -6.27
C PRO A 665 38.59 -45.85 -5.17
N ASN A 666 37.34 -45.85 -4.67
CA ASN A 666 36.85 -44.95 -3.60
C ASN A 666 36.26 -45.71 -2.39
N ALA A 667 36.64 -46.97 -2.19
CA ALA A 667 36.21 -47.78 -1.05
C ALA A 667 36.64 -47.12 0.28
N SER A 668 35.73 -46.36 0.90
CA SER A 668 35.95 -45.66 2.16
C SER A 668 35.38 -46.48 3.33
N PRO A 669 36.23 -46.98 4.24
CA PRO A 669 35.81 -47.65 5.46
C PRO A 669 34.86 -46.80 6.32
N ASP A 670 35.03 -45.47 6.30
CA ASP A 670 34.19 -44.53 7.06
C ASP A 670 32.72 -44.56 6.63
N ARG A 671 32.45 -44.84 5.36
CA ARG A 671 31.08 -44.96 4.84
C ARG A 671 30.41 -46.23 5.35
N LEU A 672 31.15 -47.34 5.38
CA LEU A 672 30.70 -48.60 5.96
C LEU A 672 30.43 -48.46 7.45
N TRP A 673 31.34 -47.83 8.20
CA TRP A 673 31.15 -47.55 9.62
C TRP A 673 29.93 -46.67 9.89
N THR A 674 29.75 -45.60 9.11
CA THR A 674 28.57 -44.72 9.23
C THR A 674 27.27 -45.51 9.06
N PHE A 675 27.19 -46.38 8.04
CA PHE A 675 26.01 -47.21 7.84
C PHE A 675 25.81 -48.21 8.99
N CYS A 676 26.86 -48.89 9.43
CA CYS A 676 26.79 -49.84 10.55
C CYS A 676 26.26 -49.17 11.83
N ASP A 677 26.75 -47.98 12.17
CA ASP A 677 26.29 -47.24 13.36
C ASP A 677 24.80 -46.88 13.28
N SER A 678 24.32 -46.38 12.13
CA SER A 678 22.92 -46.03 11.91
C SER A 678 21.99 -47.26 11.96
N ALA A 679 22.40 -48.36 11.33
CA ALA A 679 21.60 -49.59 11.30
C ALA A 679 21.59 -50.31 12.66
N GLU A 680 22.69 -50.33 13.42
CA GLU A 680 22.74 -50.88 14.78
C GLU A 680 21.86 -50.10 15.76
N SER A 681 21.87 -48.77 15.69
CA SER A 681 21.01 -47.90 16.50
C SER A 681 19.52 -48.25 16.31
N PHE A 682 19.10 -48.47 15.08
CA PHE A 682 17.72 -48.88 14.76
C PHE A 682 17.39 -50.29 15.27
N LEU A 683 18.30 -51.24 15.08
CA LEU A 683 18.10 -52.64 15.52
C LEU A 683 18.09 -52.77 17.05
N GLY A 684 18.83 -51.92 17.77
CA GLY A 684 18.89 -51.89 19.23
C GLY A 684 17.70 -51.21 19.93
N THR A 685 17.00 -50.29 19.24
CA THR A 685 15.87 -49.53 19.80
C THR A 685 14.49 -50.11 19.46
N SER A 686 14.41 -51.04 18.51
CA SER A 686 13.15 -51.57 17.97
C SER A 686 12.64 -52.82 18.73
N HIS A 687 11.98 -52.58 19.87
CA HIS A 687 10.95 -53.48 20.43
C HIS A 687 9.52 -53.09 20.01
N THR A 688 9.37 -52.12 19.10
CA THR A 688 8.07 -51.53 18.74
C THR A 688 7.35 -52.33 17.65
N ALA A 689 6.14 -52.78 17.95
CA ALA A 689 5.21 -53.42 17.02
C ALA A 689 4.94 -52.49 15.81
N GLY A 690 5.26 -52.95 14.60
CA GLY A 690 4.89 -52.25 13.35
C GLY A 690 5.85 -52.39 12.18
N THR A 691 7.13 -52.71 12.40
CA THR A 691 8.08 -52.99 11.29
C THR A 691 7.81 -54.36 10.70
N SER A 692 7.54 -54.42 9.38
CA SER A 692 7.49 -55.68 8.64
C SER A 692 8.78 -56.47 8.87
N GLN A 693 8.64 -57.71 9.32
CA GLN A 693 9.74 -58.64 9.59
C GLN A 693 10.73 -58.71 8.42
N ASN A 694 10.23 -58.62 7.18
CA ASN A 694 11.04 -58.65 5.96
C ASN A 694 12.06 -57.50 5.86
N HIS A 695 11.72 -56.30 6.35
CA HIS A 695 12.61 -55.14 6.27
C HIS A 695 13.75 -55.24 7.30
N ARG A 696 13.42 -55.74 8.50
CA ARG A 696 14.43 -56.03 9.54
C ARG A 696 15.42 -57.09 9.06
N GLU A 697 14.93 -58.13 8.39
CA GLU A 697 15.76 -59.20 7.82
C GLU A 697 16.73 -58.67 6.75
N ARG A 698 16.24 -57.86 5.80
CA ARG A 698 17.09 -57.23 4.77
C ARG A 698 18.16 -56.33 5.38
N LEU A 699 17.81 -55.56 6.41
CA LEU A 699 18.78 -54.68 7.05
C LEU A 699 19.89 -55.46 7.77
N LEU A 700 19.57 -56.59 8.42
CA LEU A 700 20.57 -57.48 9.03
C LEU A 700 21.51 -58.09 7.98
N GLU A 701 21.00 -58.43 6.80
CA GLU A 701 21.81 -58.91 5.67
C GLU A 701 22.76 -57.82 5.15
N LEU A 702 22.27 -56.59 4.95
CA LEU A 702 23.09 -55.45 4.55
C LEU A 702 24.16 -55.13 5.61
N LEU A 703 23.82 -55.21 6.90
CA LEU A 703 24.75 -55.01 8.02
C LEU A 703 25.87 -56.07 8.00
N ARG A 704 25.51 -57.34 7.80
CA ARG A 704 26.48 -58.45 7.66
C ARG A 704 27.42 -58.21 6.49
N ASN A 705 26.90 -57.81 5.34
CA ASN A 705 27.71 -57.51 4.15
C ASN A 705 28.65 -56.32 4.40
N ALA A 706 28.20 -55.27 5.08
CA ALA A 706 29.03 -54.12 5.40
C ALA A 706 30.18 -54.46 6.34
N TYR A 707 29.92 -55.26 7.38
CA TYR A 707 30.96 -55.73 8.29
C TYR A 707 31.94 -56.70 7.60
N PHE A 708 31.46 -57.53 6.68
CA PHE A 708 32.31 -58.43 5.91
C PHE A 708 33.25 -57.64 4.99
N SER A 709 32.74 -56.58 4.35
CA SER A 709 33.54 -55.63 3.58
C SER A 709 34.60 -54.92 4.44
N LEU A 710 34.28 -54.54 5.69
CA LEU A 710 35.26 -53.98 6.63
C LEU A 710 36.37 -54.99 6.97
N GLN A 711 36.01 -56.26 7.18
CA GLN A 711 36.99 -57.33 7.43
C GLN A 711 37.92 -57.54 6.22
N GLN A 712 37.38 -57.55 4.99
CA GLN A 712 38.20 -57.67 3.76
C GLN A 712 39.19 -56.53 3.57
N LEU A 713 38.90 -55.34 4.10
CA LEU A 713 39.81 -54.19 4.11
C LEU A 713 40.90 -54.26 5.19
N GLY A 714 40.94 -55.33 6.00
CA GLY A 714 41.89 -55.50 7.10
C GLY A 714 41.48 -54.80 8.39
N TYR A 715 40.24 -54.31 8.52
CA TYR A 715 39.71 -53.78 9.79
C TYR A 715 39.25 -54.92 10.69
N GLU A 716 40.19 -55.76 11.12
CA GLU A 716 39.97 -56.87 12.07
C GLU A 716 39.91 -56.36 13.53
N THR A 717 39.10 -55.33 13.77
CA THR A 717 38.88 -54.81 15.12
C THR A 717 37.99 -55.76 15.93
N GLU A 718 38.12 -55.75 17.25
CA GLU A 718 37.25 -56.50 18.16
C GLU A 718 35.76 -56.27 17.84
N ARG A 719 35.38 -55.04 17.47
CA ARG A 719 34.01 -54.67 17.09
C ARG A 719 33.52 -55.41 15.83
N VAL A 720 34.31 -55.40 14.76
CA VAL A 720 33.95 -56.06 13.48
C VAL A 720 33.78 -57.56 13.69
N ILE A 721 34.74 -58.19 14.38
CA ILE A 721 34.72 -59.63 14.65
C ILE A 721 33.55 -59.99 15.56
N THR A 722 33.25 -59.16 16.56
CA THR A 722 32.10 -59.36 17.45
C THR A 722 30.78 -59.32 16.69
N ARG A 723 30.56 -58.28 15.89
CA ARG A 723 29.30 -58.09 15.16
C ARG A 723 29.12 -59.09 14.03
N LEU A 724 30.16 -59.45 13.30
CA LEU A 724 30.09 -60.53 12.32
C LEU A 724 29.70 -61.85 12.96
N SER A 725 30.24 -62.16 14.14
CA SER A 725 29.91 -63.38 14.88
C SER A 725 28.44 -63.41 15.29
N GLU A 726 27.95 -62.33 15.91
CA GLU A 726 26.55 -62.21 16.32
C GLU A 726 25.59 -62.34 15.12
N LEU A 727 25.88 -61.64 14.02
CA LEU A 727 25.07 -61.67 12.80
C LEU A 727 25.10 -63.04 12.10
N ALA A 728 26.25 -63.72 12.10
CA ALA A 728 26.39 -65.04 11.50
C ALA A 728 25.66 -66.12 12.33
N ILE A 729 25.70 -66.03 13.67
CA ILE A 729 24.91 -66.88 14.57
C ILE A 729 23.41 -66.68 14.32
N ASP A 730 22.97 -65.42 14.30
CA ASP A 730 21.57 -65.05 14.08
C ASP A 730 21.08 -65.48 12.68
N ALA A 731 21.92 -65.35 11.64
CA ALA A 731 21.64 -65.86 10.29
C ALA A 731 21.59 -67.40 10.22
N THR A 732 22.40 -68.11 11.01
CA THR A 732 22.39 -69.58 11.07
C THR A 732 21.11 -70.11 11.71
N ILE A 733 20.62 -69.43 12.75
CA ILE A 733 19.33 -69.76 13.38
C ILE A 733 18.19 -69.59 12.37
N ARG A 734 18.26 -68.55 11.52
CA ARG A 734 17.24 -68.26 10.49
C ARG A 734 17.30 -69.18 9.27
N TYR A 735 18.50 -69.51 8.80
CA TYR A 735 18.72 -70.28 7.56
C TYR A 735 19.57 -71.53 7.85
N PRO A 736 19.01 -72.52 8.57
CA PRO A 736 19.76 -73.69 9.05
C PRO A 736 20.33 -74.58 7.93
N ASP A 737 19.78 -74.47 6.72
CA ASP A 737 20.21 -75.26 5.55
C ASP A 737 21.33 -74.61 4.71
N ASN A 738 21.73 -73.36 5.02
CA ASN A 738 22.78 -72.67 4.26
C ASN A 738 24.18 -73.00 4.81
N ASN A 739 24.87 -73.93 4.13
CA ASN A 739 26.22 -74.39 4.50
C ASN A 739 27.23 -73.25 4.66
N GLN A 740 27.14 -72.21 3.83
CA GLN A 740 28.11 -71.12 3.82
C GLN A 740 27.94 -70.22 5.06
N ILE A 741 26.70 -69.85 5.39
CA ILE A 741 26.38 -69.07 6.59
C ILE A 741 26.80 -69.82 7.85
N PHE A 742 26.59 -71.15 7.86
CA PHE A 742 26.98 -72.01 8.96
C PHE A 742 28.51 -72.05 9.16
N VAL A 743 29.29 -72.18 8.08
CA VAL A 743 30.77 -72.14 8.15
C VAL A 743 31.28 -70.77 8.58
N GLU A 744 30.70 -69.69 8.06
CA GLU A 744 31.04 -68.33 8.45
C GLU A 744 30.77 -68.07 9.94
N ALA A 745 29.66 -68.59 10.49
CA ALA A 745 29.35 -68.48 11.92
C ALA A 745 30.37 -69.20 12.81
N ILE A 746 30.86 -70.37 12.39
CA ILE A 746 31.90 -71.12 13.10
C ILE A 746 33.22 -70.35 13.10
N LEU A 747 33.63 -69.83 11.94
CA LEU A 747 34.88 -69.09 11.78
C LEU A 747 34.84 -67.77 12.56
N ALA A 748 33.75 -67.01 12.44
CA ALA A 748 33.57 -65.76 13.18
C ALA A 748 33.63 -66.00 14.69
N THR A 749 32.98 -67.05 15.18
CA THR A 749 32.98 -67.35 16.62
C THR A 749 34.32 -67.90 17.14
N ARG A 750 35.09 -68.60 16.31
CA ARG A 750 36.50 -68.93 16.61
C ARG A 750 37.29 -67.65 16.81
N ASP A 751 37.16 -66.69 15.89
CA ASP A 751 37.92 -65.44 15.92
C ASP A 751 37.51 -64.56 17.12
N LEU A 752 36.22 -64.55 17.48
CA LEU A 752 35.69 -63.94 18.72
C LEU A 752 36.32 -64.56 19.98
N ALA A 753 36.38 -65.89 20.05
CA ALA A 753 36.96 -66.63 21.16
C ALA A 753 38.47 -66.38 21.32
N LEU A 754 39.15 -65.95 20.25
CA LEU A 754 40.57 -65.57 20.28
C LEU A 754 40.78 -64.16 20.89
N ILE A 755 39.82 -63.22 20.76
CA ILE A 755 40.00 -61.79 21.11
C ILE A 755 39.53 -61.41 22.52
N ARG A 756 38.36 -61.89 23.01
CA ARG A 756 37.81 -61.52 24.33
C ARG A 756 38.19 -62.47 25.48
N GLU A 757 37.93 -62.06 26.73
CA GLU A 757 37.88 -62.98 27.88
C GLU A 757 36.91 -64.15 27.58
N PRO A 758 37.28 -65.41 27.90
CA PRO A 758 36.81 -66.57 27.13
C PRO A 758 35.35 -66.95 27.38
N ALA A 759 34.76 -66.59 28.52
CA ALA A 759 33.49 -67.18 28.96
C ALA A 759 32.28 -66.72 28.14
N ALA A 760 32.21 -65.45 27.73
CA ALA A 760 31.01 -64.88 27.11
C ALA A 760 30.80 -65.37 25.65
N GLY A 761 31.87 -65.39 24.84
CA GLY A 761 31.79 -65.87 23.45
C GLY A 761 31.58 -67.39 23.34
N LEU A 762 32.16 -68.13 24.27
CA LEU A 762 31.98 -69.58 24.40
C LEU A 762 30.55 -69.95 24.83
N ASN A 763 29.95 -69.18 25.75
CA ASN A 763 28.56 -69.36 26.17
C ASN A 763 27.55 -69.01 25.06
N ALA A 764 27.80 -67.93 24.30
CA ALA A 764 26.96 -67.56 23.16
C ALA A 764 26.98 -68.62 22.05
N LEU A 765 28.12 -69.29 21.84
CA LEU A 765 28.22 -70.41 20.92
C LEU A 765 27.54 -71.67 21.46
N ASP A 766 27.70 -72.00 22.74
CA ASP A 766 27.01 -73.15 23.36
C ASP A 766 25.48 -72.97 23.30
N GLU A 767 24.99 -71.73 23.46
CA GLU A 767 23.57 -71.39 23.24
C GLU A 767 23.16 -71.51 21.77
N ALA A 768 23.98 -71.04 20.82
CA ALA A 768 23.72 -71.15 19.39
C ALA A 768 23.68 -72.62 18.92
N ILE A 769 24.64 -73.43 19.35
CA ILE A 769 24.71 -74.88 19.08
C ILE A 769 23.49 -75.57 19.69
N SER A 770 23.15 -75.27 20.95
CA SER A 770 21.96 -75.84 21.60
C SER A 770 20.67 -75.48 20.84
N ARG A 771 20.51 -74.23 20.40
CA ARG A 771 19.36 -73.82 19.59
C ARG A 771 19.33 -74.51 18.22
N ILE A 772 20.47 -74.66 17.55
CA ILE A 772 20.56 -75.37 16.26
C ILE A 772 20.24 -76.86 16.43
N GLU A 773 20.67 -77.50 17.51
CA GLU A 773 20.32 -78.90 17.84
C GLU A 773 18.82 -79.08 18.09
N THR A 774 18.11 -78.05 18.58
CA THR A 774 16.65 -78.11 18.79
C THR A 774 15.81 -77.99 17.51
N LEU A 775 16.38 -77.50 16.39
CA LEU A 775 15.65 -77.24 15.13
C LEU A 775 15.20 -78.51 14.35
N HIS A 776 15.32 -79.72 14.93
CA HIS A 776 14.89 -80.99 14.31
C HIS A 776 15.47 -81.28 12.90
N ASN A 777 16.61 -80.66 12.55
CA ASN A 777 17.33 -80.92 11.31
C ASN A 777 18.60 -81.75 11.59
N PRO A 778 18.65 -83.05 11.21
CA PRO A 778 19.74 -83.95 11.57
C PRO A 778 21.09 -83.56 10.93
N HIS A 779 21.08 -82.92 9.76
CA HIS A 779 22.31 -82.43 9.12
C HIS A 779 22.88 -81.19 9.81
N ALA A 780 22.02 -80.26 10.22
CA ALA A 780 22.45 -79.09 11.01
C ALA A 780 23.00 -79.51 12.38
N ALA A 781 22.34 -80.46 13.06
CA ALA A 781 22.78 -80.99 14.35
C ALA A 781 24.15 -81.69 14.28
N GLN A 782 24.39 -82.51 13.25
CA GLN A 782 25.66 -83.20 13.08
C GLN A 782 26.83 -82.23 12.82
N ARG A 783 26.57 -81.14 12.10
CA ARG A 783 27.59 -80.11 11.84
C ARG A 783 27.85 -79.23 13.06
N ALA A 784 26.81 -78.91 13.84
CA ALA A 784 26.94 -78.20 15.11
C ALA A 784 27.83 -78.97 16.10
N ARG A 785 27.72 -80.31 16.12
CA ARG A 785 28.61 -81.19 16.91
C ARG A 785 30.06 -81.17 16.44
N LEU A 786 30.31 -81.17 15.12
CA LEU A 786 31.67 -81.04 14.57
C LEU A 786 32.30 -79.68 14.91
N ALA A 787 31.51 -78.61 14.87
CA ALA A 787 31.94 -77.28 15.30
C ALA A 787 32.29 -77.24 16.79
N GLY A 788 31.47 -77.85 17.65
CA GLY A 788 31.72 -77.99 19.08
C GLY A 788 33.01 -78.76 19.39
N LEU A 789 33.33 -79.80 18.61
CA LEU A 789 34.60 -80.54 18.72
C LEU A 789 35.82 -79.67 18.35
N HIS A 790 35.73 -78.87 17.27
CA HIS A 790 36.79 -77.94 16.90
C HIS A 790 36.99 -76.84 17.96
N LEU A 791 35.90 -76.35 18.54
CA LEU A 791 35.94 -75.36 19.63
C LEU A 791 36.59 -75.94 20.89
N ALA A 792 36.29 -77.19 21.24
CA ALA A 792 36.92 -77.88 22.36
C ALA A 792 38.45 -77.99 22.16
N HIS A 793 38.90 -78.23 20.93
CA HIS A 793 40.32 -78.28 20.59
C HIS A 793 41.00 -76.91 20.73
N LEU A 794 40.35 -75.84 20.26
CA LEU A 794 40.83 -74.46 20.40
C LEU A 794 40.86 -73.97 21.86
N ARG A 795 39.88 -74.37 22.69
CA ARG A 795 39.88 -74.14 24.14
C ARG A 795 41.12 -74.77 24.78
N GLN A 796 41.53 -75.95 24.30
CA GLN A 796 42.70 -76.68 24.80
C GLN A 796 44.02 -76.00 24.41
N GLU A 797 44.18 -75.58 23.14
CA GLU A 797 45.37 -74.86 22.66
C GLU A 797 45.57 -73.49 23.36
N LYS A 798 44.50 -72.70 23.54
CA LYS A 798 44.60 -71.37 24.17
C LYS A 798 44.85 -71.45 25.68
N ALA A 799 44.27 -72.44 26.37
CA ALA A 799 44.58 -72.71 27.78
C ALA A 799 46.07 -73.03 27.97
N LEU A 800 46.65 -73.82 27.06
CA LEU A 800 48.08 -74.15 27.07
C LEU A 800 48.97 -72.93 26.78
N GLY A 801 48.59 -72.06 25.85
CA GLY A 801 49.33 -70.82 25.55
C GLY A 801 49.31 -69.78 26.70
N LEU A 802 48.22 -69.71 27.47
CA LEU A 802 48.11 -68.90 28.69
C LEU A 802 48.98 -69.47 29.82
N LEU A 803 48.97 -70.80 30.00
CA LEU A 803 49.79 -71.51 30.98
C LEU A 803 51.29 -71.35 30.66
N PHE A 804 51.66 -71.38 29.38
CA PHE A 804 53.01 -71.10 28.90
C PHE A 804 53.45 -69.66 29.22
N ARG A 805 52.61 -68.65 28.94
CA ARG A 805 52.91 -67.25 29.29
C ARG A 805 53.03 -67.03 30.80
N GLN A 806 52.18 -67.67 31.60
CA GLN A 806 52.29 -67.62 33.07
C GLN A 806 53.58 -68.28 33.57
N LYS A 807 53.92 -69.48 33.09
CA LYS A 807 55.15 -70.18 33.47
C LYS A 807 56.41 -69.42 33.02
N LEU A 808 56.40 -68.83 31.82
CA LEU A 808 57.50 -68.00 31.31
C LEU A 808 57.67 -66.73 32.15
N SER A 809 56.57 -66.08 32.53
CA SER A 809 56.57 -64.92 33.43
C SER A 809 57.12 -65.27 34.82
N LEU A 810 56.71 -66.42 35.38
CA LEU A 810 57.23 -66.92 36.66
C LEU A 810 58.74 -67.19 36.59
N ALA A 811 59.19 -67.88 35.52
CA ALA A 811 60.60 -68.17 35.30
C ALA A 811 61.43 -66.89 35.14
N CYS A 812 60.93 -65.90 34.38
CA CYS A 812 61.59 -64.59 34.25
C CYS A 812 61.67 -63.84 35.59
N ASN A 813 60.63 -63.91 36.43
CA ASN A 813 60.63 -63.30 37.77
C ASN A 813 61.58 -64.00 38.73
N GLU A 814 61.67 -65.33 38.69
CA GLU A 814 62.64 -66.10 39.47
C GLU A 814 64.08 -65.78 39.02
N ILE A 815 64.33 -65.60 37.72
CA ILE A 815 65.64 -65.16 37.19
C ILE A 815 66.01 -63.76 37.72
N ILE A 816 65.06 -62.82 37.71
CA ILE A 816 65.27 -61.48 38.26
C ILE A 816 65.56 -61.53 39.76
N THR A 817 64.89 -62.42 40.49
CA THR A 817 65.05 -62.59 41.94
C THR A 817 66.37 -63.27 42.30
N ALA A 818 66.76 -64.33 41.56
CA ALA A 818 68.04 -65.00 41.72
C ALA A 818 69.22 -64.06 41.40
N ARG A 819 69.09 -63.21 40.38
CA ARG A 819 70.08 -62.17 40.07
C ARG A 819 70.25 -61.19 41.23
N ARG A 820 69.14 -60.70 41.81
CA ARG A 820 69.17 -59.83 43.00
C ARG A 820 69.78 -60.51 44.22
N LEU A 821 69.54 -61.80 44.41
CA LEU A 821 70.11 -62.57 45.52
C LEU A 821 71.64 -62.74 45.37
N VAL A 822 72.10 -62.97 44.14
CA VAL A 822 73.54 -63.04 43.82
C VAL A 822 74.20 -61.68 44.02
N ASP A 823 73.56 -60.59 43.56
CA ASP A 823 74.08 -59.23 43.75
C ASP A 823 74.18 -58.87 45.25
N ASN A 824 73.25 -59.33 46.10
CA ASN A 824 73.28 -59.10 47.56
C ASN A 824 74.33 -59.96 48.31
N ILE A 825 74.65 -61.18 47.84
CA ILE A 825 75.68 -62.02 48.48
C ILE A 825 77.09 -61.45 48.24
N LEU A 826 77.25 -60.65 47.18
CA LEU A 826 78.52 -60.04 46.77
C LEU A 826 78.89 -58.78 47.59
N GLU A 827 78.11 -58.38 48.60
CA GLU A 827 78.43 -57.24 49.50
C GLU A 827 79.30 -57.63 50.73
N THR A 828 79.92 -58.82 50.75
CA THR A 828 80.87 -59.21 51.81
C THR A 828 82.31 -59.23 51.28
N ASP A 829 83.23 -58.60 52.03
CA ASP A 829 84.63 -58.33 51.68
C ASP A 829 85.38 -59.58 51.15
N VAL A 830 85.55 -59.64 49.84
CA VAL A 830 86.44 -60.58 49.14
C VAL A 830 87.24 -59.76 48.13
N ASP A 831 88.54 -60.02 48.01
CA ASP A 831 89.42 -59.29 47.10
C ASP A 831 89.01 -59.41 45.62
N ALA A 832 89.28 -58.33 44.86
CA ALA A 832 88.68 -58.10 43.55
C ALA A 832 88.97 -59.18 42.49
N GLU A 833 90.07 -59.91 42.61
CA GLU A 833 90.46 -60.95 41.67
C GLU A 833 89.72 -62.28 41.95
N THR A 834 89.57 -62.64 43.22
CA THR A 834 88.76 -63.79 43.65
C THR A 834 87.27 -63.51 43.39
N PHE A 835 86.83 -62.26 43.52
CA PHE A 835 85.49 -61.78 43.21
C PHE A 835 85.11 -61.96 41.73
N GLU A 836 86.03 -61.65 40.81
CA GLU A 836 85.77 -61.80 39.38
C GLU A 836 85.73 -63.28 38.95
N ILE A 837 86.59 -64.12 39.53
CA ILE A 837 86.68 -65.55 39.22
C ILE A 837 85.49 -66.34 39.81
N ILE A 838 85.17 -66.13 41.10
CA ILE A 838 83.97 -66.73 41.73
C ILE A 838 82.71 -66.21 41.04
N GLY A 839 82.68 -64.92 40.67
CA GLY A 839 81.60 -64.29 39.94
C GLY A 839 81.39 -64.84 38.53
N ARG A 840 82.45 -65.25 37.81
CA ARG A 840 82.33 -65.92 36.50
C ARG A 840 81.92 -67.39 36.63
N ILE A 841 82.54 -68.14 37.54
CA ILE A 841 82.27 -69.58 37.71
C ILE A 841 80.84 -69.81 38.21
N ARG A 842 80.34 -68.98 39.14
CA ARG A 842 78.96 -69.10 39.65
C ARG A 842 77.91 -68.60 38.68
N ARG A 843 78.18 -67.55 37.89
CA ARG A 843 77.27 -67.12 36.80
C ARG A 843 77.17 -68.17 35.69
N GLN A 844 78.28 -68.80 35.33
CA GLN A 844 78.26 -69.92 34.37
C GLN A 844 77.55 -71.16 34.93
N ALA A 845 77.73 -71.48 36.22
CA ALA A 845 77.03 -72.59 36.87
C ALA A 845 75.51 -72.35 36.97
N ALA A 846 75.07 -71.14 37.35
CA ALA A 846 73.66 -70.77 37.43
C ALA A 846 72.99 -70.72 36.06
N VAL A 847 73.67 -70.18 35.03
CA VAL A 847 73.17 -70.23 33.64
C VAL A 847 73.13 -71.66 33.11
N ALA A 848 74.09 -72.52 33.47
CA ALA A 848 74.10 -73.93 33.07
C ALA A 848 73.06 -74.79 33.79
N GLU A 849 72.65 -74.45 35.01
CA GLU A 849 71.51 -75.07 35.70
C GLU A 849 70.17 -74.58 35.14
N LEU A 850 70.06 -73.27 34.87
CA LEU A 850 68.89 -72.67 34.21
C LEU A 850 68.65 -73.26 32.82
N LEU A 851 69.70 -73.43 32.01
CA LEU A 851 69.59 -74.07 30.71
C LEU A 851 69.27 -75.56 30.82
N ARG A 852 69.71 -76.24 31.89
CA ARG A 852 69.34 -77.65 32.14
C ARG A 852 67.89 -77.79 32.60
N PHE A 853 67.40 -76.90 33.47
CA PHE A 853 66.01 -76.87 33.90
C PHE A 853 65.07 -76.51 32.74
N ALA A 854 65.38 -75.44 32.00
CA ALA A 854 64.62 -75.04 30.81
C ALA A 854 64.64 -76.14 29.75
N ARG A 855 65.77 -76.80 29.52
CA ARG A 855 65.88 -77.94 28.61
C ARG A 855 65.11 -79.16 29.10
N HIS A 856 65.13 -79.48 30.39
CA HIS A 856 64.37 -80.60 30.96
C HIS A 856 62.86 -80.38 30.81
N GLU A 857 62.36 -79.19 31.13
CA GLU A 857 60.96 -78.82 30.94
C GLU A 857 60.57 -78.79 29.45
N PHE A 858 61.45 -78.29 28.56
CA PHE A 858 61.22 -78.34 27.11
C PHE A 858 61.24 -79.79 26.57
N GLU A 859 62.13 -80.65 27.05
CA GLU A 859 62.20 -82.07 26.64
C GLU A 859 61.03 -82.90 27.19
N GLU A 860 60.57 -82.65 28.41
CA GLU A 860 59.33 -83.23 28.96
C GLU A 860 58.10 -82.78 28.15
N TRP A 861 58.05 -81.50 27.77
CA TRP A 861 56.98 -80.94 26.93
C TRP A 861 56.97 -81.55 25.52
N PHE A 862 58.14 -81.68 24.88
CA PHE A 862 58.28 -82.31 23.55
C PHE A 862 57.98 -83.81 23.57
N ARG A 863 58.22 -84.50 24.70
CA ARG A 863 57.84 -85.92 24.89
C ARG A 863 56.34 -86.10 25.12
N ALA A 864 55.71 -85.17 25.83
CA ALA A 864 54.27 -85.19 26.07
C ALA A 864 53.47 -84.85 24.79
N PHE A 865 54.05 -84.09 23.86
CA PHE A 865 53.41 -83.64 22.62
C PHE A 865 54.40 -83.68 21.43
N PRO A 866 54.50 -84.79 20.67
CA PRO A 866 55.51 -84.97 19.61
C PRO A 866 55.19 -84.31 18.26
N SER A 867 53.99 -83.76 18.07
CA SER A 867 53.49 -83.19 16.81
C SER A 867 53.85 -81.72 16.64
#